data_AF-A0A9P7NMP2-F1
#
_entry.id   AF-A0A9P7NMP2-F1
#
_cell.length_a   1.000
_cell.length_b   1.000
_cell.length_c   1.000
_cell.angle_alpha   90.00
_cell.angle_beta   90.00
_cell.angle_gamma   90.00
#
_symmetry.space_group_name_H-M   'P 1'
#
loop_
_entity.id
_entity.type
_entity.pdbx_description
1 polymer ?
#
loop_
_entity_poly.entity_id
_entity_poly.type
_entity_poly.pdbx_seq_one_letter_code
_entity_poly.pdbx_strand_id
1 'polypeptide(L)'
;MKLLEIILVLVMHKRIAFSKMLDTMNGLVPFYSDEPDDPYKYELPYSFDRSKAVRASCGYVGLRNLSNTCYLNSLFTQLFMNTQFRSFILSIDIEDQGGNQELLFRTQKLFAYMQESYQRYVDPYAVISSIRTYDDTPIDVHSQMDVDEFYNLLFDRWEGQLLESNEKKKLRSFFGGQLVQQVKSKECEHISERLEPFSAIQCDIKGKSTLQESLQAYVDGEIMEGENKYKCSTCDRHVDAVKRACLKDVPDNLICHLKRFEFNLRTMQRSKINDYFSFPLSLDISPYTVEYLNAEGEPPQSDMFELVGILVHSGTAESGHYYSYIRERGPSDSPTWVEFNDDMVTPWDPSSMESATFGSTDRQPIHETANKIRYHRTFSAYMLFYQRASSLHAGLSANTAANAENRFIPCIPPPLKEQISKENNMLLQRHCLFDPGYTLFVQQCFAHAIQLGEVQPAFSPPAADDGKGGMDVDESMHQHQLQSLAMELSLSHYDQVVTRTKDLPFLANFSSLLQNAIAKCYNCALAFHSYFSMRPSAFRAVATRNPDMETRRFVCRSLLQAAEKVRKSIPRLYHSSSPTRTVVDDDAEEDADGDKNWAICNMPRLSVLQGTVDIFNYLWRFFHINIRSWDEYFAMILGFARNGDLEVSYLLGEDYLLKLLRIINADPMTDQPVNYQRMMANLMRRFANKAASYVSIISLIDYLMSQLEPTLSAEVIVDEAADRRGMQQPFAWTSEEFQAIHHHPERQVSSLFVEKLLDLNQAFKQTSSILSRMIRTGDELDMKVFATLRKQMQGDTSAKPMDPAIRAAALYVECSESTERAQTLIRHVCFQARSLQHSEGPAFMRFVAQVLSSSQRLDRAVMDAREERRKYATELIPLWAPYLLIYPDEQTRMSAEVVVNDALFERMLRTPPGQAVDDVNVDDEDDDAVATAARNDDEERMSLLTAIRQVGIKCLLYLREVHVKRGIQIDRHAAGSISRVISKCSQFYGPIDGVNEDDAESVEFAAIQAEIRSPLQRLLVDEVDEDGSDWDGSCASSEFLEANVGIAMQTGNEASD
;
A
#
# COMPACT_ATOMS: atom_id res chain seq x y z
N MET A 1 28.23 20.40 11.66
CA MET A 1 27.78 21.14 12.86
C MET A 1 28.41 22.53 13.00
N LYS A 2 29.74 22.70 13.04
CA LYS A 2 30.38 23.99 13.42
C LYS A 2 29.97 25.24 12.61
N LEU A 3 29.71 25.14 11.30
CA LEU A 3 29.41 26.34 10.48
C LEU A 3 28.03 26.96 10.75
N LEU A 4 26.98 26.13 10.83
CA LEU A 4 25.61 26.60 11.03
C LEU A 4 25.44 27.26 12.41
N GLU A 5 26.11 26.71 13.44
CA GLU A 5 26.14 27.31 14.78
C GLU A 5 26.83 28.69 14.77
N ILE A 6 27.97 28.82 14.08
CA ILE A 6 28.66 30.11 13.93
C ILE A 6 27.75 31.12 13.22
N ILE A 7 27.08 30.72 12.15
CA ILE A 7 26.12 31.58 11.43
C ILE A 7 25.04 32.06 12.39
N LEU A 8 24.40 31.16 13.15
CA LEU A 8 23.34 31.54 14.10
C LEU A 8 23.84 32.57 15.11
N VAL A 9 25.01 32.33 15.73
CA VAL A 9 25.59 33.22 16.75
C VAL A 9 25.87 34.62 16.18
N LEU A 10 26.30 34.72 14.93
CA LEU A 10 26.59 36.01 14.29
C LEU A 10 25.33 36.84 13.99
N VAL A 11 24.19 36.18 13.70
CA VAL A 11 22.96 36.88 13.30
C VAL A 11 21.89 36.94 14.38
N MET A 12 21.91 36.08 15.40
CA MET A 12 20.81 35.92 16.38
C MET A 12 20.48 37.21 17.15
N HIS A 13 21.46 38.11 17.32
CA HIS A 13 21.28 39.40 18.01
C HIS A 13 20.92 40.56 17.07
N LYS A 14 20.97 40.34 15.75
CA LYS A 14 20.73 41.36 14.71
C LYS A 14 19.42 41.08 13.97
N ARG A 15 18.30 41.62 14.46
CA ARG A 15 16.94 41.32 13.97
C ARG A 15 16.79 41.39 12.45
N ILE A 16 17.30 42.45 11.81
CA ILE A 16 17.23 42.63 10.34
C ILE A 16 18.04 41.55 9.61
N ALA A 17 19.27 41.27 10.08
CA ALA A 17 20.12 40.25 9.47
C ALA A 17 19.55 38.84 9.66
N PHE A 18 18.95 38.57 10.83
CA PHE A 18 18.27 37.31 11.10
C PHE A 18 17.03 37.15 10.22
N SER A 19 16.19 38.19 10.05
CA SER A 19 15.04 38.15 9.14
C SER A 19 15.46 37.85 7.70
N LYS A 20 16.46 38.58 7.17
CA LYS A 20 16.99 38.33 5.82
C LYS A 20 17.54 36.91 5.64
N MET A 21 18.15 36.34 6.69
CA MET A 21 18.60 34.96 6.68
C MET A 21 17.41 34.00 6.58
N LEU A 22 16.36 34.21 7.39
CA LEU A 22 15.14 33.39 7.32
C LEU A 22 14.47 33.47 5.94
N ASP A 23 14.39 34.67 5.34
CA ASP A 23 13.87 34.86 3.97
C ASP A 23 14.70 34.08 2.95
N THR A 24 16.03 34.19 3.03
CA THR A 24 16.95 33.45 2.15
C THR A 24 16.77 31.93 2.31
N MET A 25 16.62 31.45 3.54
CA MET A 25 16.38 30.04 3.83
C MET A 25 15.02 29.58 3.32
N ASN A 26 13.98 30.41 3.41
CA ASN A 26 12.64 30.09 2.91
C ASN A 26 12.67 29.93 1.38
N GLY A 27 13.48 30.75 0.69
CA GLY A 27 13.74 30.63 -0.74
C GLY A 27 14.50 29.38 -1.19
N LEU A 28 15.07 28.58 -0.27
CA LEU A 28 15.72 27.31 -0.62
C LEU A 28 14.72 26.22 -0.99
N VAL A 29 13.48 26.36 -0.51
CA VAL A 29 12.41 25.38 -0.64
C VAL A 29 11.14 26.08 -1.17
N PRO A 30 11.21 26.71 -2.36
CA PRO A 30 10.12 27.54 -2.86
C PRO A 30 8.90 26.68 -3.24
N PHE A 31 7.73 27.31 -3.16
CA PHE A 31 6.46 26.73 -3.55
C PHE A 31 5.85 27.62 -4.64
N TYR A 32 5.54 27.03 -5.79
CA TYR A 32 4.97 27.69 -6.96
C TYR A 32 3.48 27.40 -7.05
N SER A 33 2.64 28.43 -6.89
CA SER A 33 1.18 28.30 -6.94
C SER A 33 0.62 28.03 -8.33
N ASP A 34 1.36 28.42 -9.37
CA ASP A 34 0.87 28.48 -10.74
C ASP A 34 0.97 27.12 -11.46
N GLU A 35 1.66 26.15 -10.85
CA GLU A 35 1.83 24.79 -11.36
C GLU A 35 1.14 23.78 -10.42
N PRO A 36 -0.18 23.56 -10.55
CA PRO A 36 -0.95 22.77 -9.60
C PRO A 36 -0.54 21.29 -9.52
N ASP A 37 0.09 20.75 -10.57
CA ASP A 37 0.53 19.36 -10.64
C ASP A 37 1.92 19.13 -10.03
N ASP A 38 2.84 20.10 -10.13
CA ASP A 38 4.18 20.05 -9.52
C ASP A 38 4.58 21.40 -8.90
N PRO A 39 4.02 21.76 -7.73
CA PRO A 39 4.23 23.07 -7.14
C PRO A 39 5.63 23.22 -6.48
N TYR A 40 6.49 22.21 -6.57
CA TYR A 40 7.76 22.16 -5.84
C TYR A 40 8.94 22.24 -6.79
N LYS A 41 10.01 22.92 -6.36
CA LYS A 41 11.26 22.99 -7.14
C LYS A 41 11.96 21.63 -7.27
N TYR A 42 11.83 20.77 -6.26
CA TYR A 42 12.52 19.48 -6.21
C TYR A 42 11.52 18.36 -6.39
N GLU A 43 11.97 17.25 -6.98
CA GLU A 43 11.24 16.00 -6.89
C GLU A 43 11.33 15.45 -5.45
N LEU A 44 10.18 15.15 -4.86
CA LEU A 44 10.04 14.89 -3.43
C LEU A 44 9.48 13.47 -3.14
N PRO A 45 10.27 12.40 -3.32
CA PRO A 45 9.84 11.05 -2.96
C PRO A 45 9.68 10.93 -1.43
N TYR A 46 8.70 10.15 -0.99
CA TYR A 46 8.58 9.77 0.42
C TYR A 46 9.67 8.75 0.80
N SER A 47 10.09 8.74 2.06
CA SER A 47 11.16 7.88 2.54
C SER A 47 12.49 8.09 1.81
N PHE A 48 12.80 9.35 1.47
CA PHE A 48 14.05 9.73 0.83
C PHE A 48 15.25 9.41 1.73
N ASP A 49 16.19 8.63 1.19
CA ASP A 49 17.43 8.25 1.84
C ASP A 49 18.59 9.02 1.22
N ARG A 50 19.05 10.06 1.92
CA ARG A 50 20.16 10.91 1.49
C ARG A 50 21.42 10.10 1.17
N SER A 51 21.71 9.06 1.96
CA SER A 51 22.92 8.25 1.79
C SER A 51 22.95 7.46 0.47
N LYS A 52 21.77 7.28 -0.14
CA LYS A 52 21.57 6.55 -1.41
C LYS A 52 21.25 7.47 -2.58
N ALA A 53 21.27 8.78 -2.41
CA ALA A 53 20.90 9.72 -3.47
C ALA A 53 22.05 9.99 -4.45
N VAL A 54 23.28 9.99 -3.95
CA VAL A 54 24.48 10.32 -4.73
C VAL A 54 25.29 9.07 -5.07
N ARG A 55 26.09 9.19 -6.13
CA ARG A 55 27.04 8.16 -6.58
C ARG A 55 27.99 7.72 -5.48
N ALA A 56 28.48 6.49 -5.60
CA ALA A 56 29.36 5.88 -4.64
C ALA A 56 30.68 6.67 -4.49
N SER A 57 31.35 6.49 -3.35
CA SER A 57 32.63 7.17 -3.06
C SER A 57 33.76 6.81 -4.02
N CYS A 58 33.68 5.66 -4.71
CA CYS A 58 34.59 5.29 -5.79
C CYS A 58 34.40 6.12 -7.08
N GLY A 59 33.36 6.95 -7.14
CA GLY A 59 33.15 7.97 -8.17
C GLY A 59 32.35 7.51 -9.39
N TYR A 60 31.79 6.30 -9.39
CA TYR A 60 30.96 5.78 -10.49
C TYR A 60 29.49 5.70 -10.13
N VAL A 61 28.68 5.71 -11.19
CA VAL A 61 27.23 5.64 -11.16
C VAL A 61 26.79 4.23 -11.55
N GLY A 62 25.81 3.67 -10.83
CA GLY A 62 25.19 2.39 -11.16
C GLY A 62 24.13 2.53 -12.27
N LEU A 63 23.46 1.42 -12.59
CA LEU A 63 22.34 1.36 -13.52
C LEU A 63 21.12 0.76 -12.83
N ARG A 64 19.96 1.41 -12.96
CA ARG A 64 18.72 0.88 -12.38
C ARG A 64 18.37 -0.46 -13.00
N ASN A 65 18.07 -1.46 -12.18
CA ASN A 65 17.46 -2.70 -12.68
C ASN A 65 15.96 -2.49 -12.90
N LEU A 66 15.50 -2.70 -14.12
CA LEU A 66 14.09 -2.49 -14.52
C LEU A 66 13.25 -3.77 -14.39
N SER A 67 13.87 -4.91 -14.06
CA SER A 67 13.27 -6.18 -13.63
C SER A 67 14.34 -7.27 -13.84
N ASN A 68 14.49 -7.72 -15.09
CA ASN A 68 15.43 -8.77 -15.50
C ASN A 68 16.55 -8.21 -16.39
N THR A 69 16.92 -6.93 -16.22
CA THR A 69 17.87 -6.22 -17.10
C THR A 69 19.32 -6.24 -16.61
N CYS A 70 19.67 -7.09 -15.65
CA CYS A 70 21.02 -7.14 -15.05
C CYS A 70 22.10 -7.62 -16.04
N TYR A 71 21.77 -8.50 -17.00
CA TYR A 71 22.68 -8.91 -18.08
C TYR A 71 23.12 -7.71 -18.93
N LEU A 72 22.19 -6.79 -19.17
CA LEU A 72 22.42 -5.56 -19.92
C LEU A 72 23.23 -4.56 -19.10
N ASN A 73 22.87 -4.35 -17.83
CA ASN A 73 23.57 -3.43 -16.93
C ASN A 73 25.04 -3.83 -16.75
N SER A 74 25.29 -5.12 -16.51
CA SER A 74 26.64 -5.66 -16.36
C SER A 74 27.47 -5.53 -17.65
N LEU A 75 26.88 -5.75 -18.83
CA LEU A 75 27.59 -5.55 -20.09
C LEU A 75 27.89 -4.07 -20.37
N PHE A 76 26.90 -3.18 -20.19
CA PHE A 76 27.10 -1.74 -20.42
C PHE A 76 28.18 -1.15 -19.54
N THR A 77 28.27 -1.58 -18.26
CA THR A 77 29.32 -1.12 -17.34
C THR A 77 30.71 -1.61 -17.77
N GLN A 78 30.84 -2.85 -18.25
CA GLN A 78 32.11 -3.36 -18.83
C GLN A 78 32.56 -2.54 -20.03
N LEU A 79 31.64 -2.27 -20.97
CA LEU A 79 31.94 -1.47 -22.17
C LEU A 79 32.25 -0.01 -21.81
N PHE A 80 31.50 0.59 -20.89
CA PHE A 80 31.70 1.98 -20.43
C PHE A 80 33.08 2.21 -19.80
N MET A 81 33.58 1.23 -19.05
CA MET A 81 34.87 1.32 -18.37
C MET A 81 36.07 1.20 -19.31
N ASN A 82 35.86 0.78 -20.55
CA ASN A 82 36.85 0.91 -21.62
C ASN A 82 36.90 2.38 -22.08
N THR A 83 37.93 3.10 -21.66
CA THR A 83 38.06 4.55 -21.91
C THR A 83 38.17 4.90 -23.39
N GLN A 84 38.77 4.04 -24.21
CA GLN A 84 38.90 4.28 -25.65
C GLN A 84 37.57 4.06 -26.37
N PHE A 85 36.85 2.98 -26.03
CA PHE A 85 35.51 2.69 -26.56
C PHE A 85 34.51 3.77 -26.14
N ARG A 86 34.51 4.16 -24.86
CA ARG A 86 33.68 5.24 -24.34
C ARG A 86 33.96 6.56 -25.07
N SER A 87 35.23 6.90 -25.28
CA SER A 87 35.62 8.10 -26.02
C SER A 87 35.10 8.08 -27.46
N PHE A 88 35.18 6.92 -28.12
CA PHE A 88 34.62 6.74 -29.46
C PHE A 88 33.12 7.02 -29.48
N ILE A 89 32.32 6.34 -28.64
CA ILE A 89 30.86 6.53 -28.58
C ILE A 89 30.46 7.98 -28.28
N LEU A 90 31.17 8.64 -27.36
CA LEU A 90 30.92 10.05 -27.02
C LEU A 90 31.32 11.03 -28.13
N SER A 91 32.20 10.63 -29.04
CA SER A 91 32.69 11.46 -30.15
C SER A 91 31.90 11.33 -31.46
N ILE A 92 30.99 10.36 -31.56
CA ILE A 92 30.15 10.15 -32.77
C ILE A 92 29.25 11.37 -32.96
N ASP A 93 29.22 11.89 -34.19
CA ASP A 93 28.27 12.92 -34.60
C ASP A 93 26.92 12.27 -34.96
N ILE A 94 25.85 12.79 -34.40
CA ILE A 94 24.50 12.19 -34.51
C ILE A 94 23.57 13.21 -35.12
N GLU A 95 23.24 12.99 -36.38
CA GLU A 95 22.36 13.87 -37.16
C GLU A 95 20.88 13.57 -36.87
N ASP A 96 20.50 12.30 -36.79
CA ASP A 96 19.11 11.84 -36.66
C ASP A 96 18.83 11.15 -35.31
N GLN A 97 18.65 11.97 -34.27
CA GLN A 97 18.46 11.50 -32.88
C GLN A 97 17.15 10.73 -32.62
N GLY A 98 16.14 10.90 -33.48
CA GLY A 98 14.79 10.34 -33.30
C GLY A 98 14.38 9.31 -34.35
N GLY A 99 15.21 9.09 -35.37
CA GLY A 99 14.98 8.10 -36.41
C GLY A 99 16.06 7.03 -36.41
N ASN A 100 16.89 7.00 -37.44
CA ASN A 100 17.79 5.88 -37.72
C ASN A 100 18.97 5.75 -36.75
N GLN A 101 19.30 6.79 -35.98
CA GLN A 101 20.43 6.78 -35.02
C GLN A 101 19.96 6.86 -33.55
N GLU A 102 18.68 6.54 -33.27
CA GLU A 102 18.14 6.66 -31.91
C GLU A 102 18.95 5.84 -30.88
N LEU A 103 19.32 4.59 -31.18
CA LEU A 103 20.06 3.75 -30.22
C LEU A 103 21.45 4.33 -29.91
N LEU A 104 22.16 4.81 -30.93
CA LEU A 104 23.45 5.49 -30.73
C LEU A 104 23.28 6.74 -29.87
N PHE A 105 22.26 7.56 -30.13
CA PHE A 105 21.97 8.76 -29.34
C PHE A 105 21.68 8.44 -27.88
N ARG A 106 20.80 7.46 -27.64
CA ARG A 106 20.46 7.03 -26.28
C ARG A 106 21.68 6.46 -25.56
N THR A 107 22.52 5.69 -26.26
CA THR A 107 23.77 5.12 -25.71
C THR A 107 24.76 6.24 -25.34
N GLN A 108 24.95 7.22 -26.23
CA GLN A 108 25.79 8.40 -25.98
C GLN A 108 25.29 9.17 -24.74
N LYS A 109 23.97 9.36 -24.63
CA LYS A 109 23.35 9.97 -23.45
C LYS A 109 23.62 9.13 -22.19
N LEU A 110 23.39 7.82 -22.21
CA LEU A 110 23.64 6.95 -21.07
C LEU A 110 25.10 7.04 -20.60
N PHE A 111 26.06 6.96 -21.51
CA PHE A 111 27.49 7.08 -21.17
C PHE A 111 27.87 8.46 -20.64
N ALA A 112 27.31 9.54 -21.20
CA ALA A 112 27.52 10.89 -20.67
C ALA A 112 27.01 11.01 -19.22
N TYR A 113 25.83 10.47 -18.94
CA TYR A 113 25.25 10.44 -17.59
C TYR A 113 26.06 9.56 -16.63
N MET A 114 26.49 8.37 -17.04
CA MET A 114 27.34 7.51 -16.21
C MET A 114 28.69 8.18 -15.86
N GLN A 115 29.20 9.04 -16.73
CA GLN A 115 30.47 9.77 -16.53
C GLN A 115 30.31 11.00 -15.61
N GLU A 116 29.33 11.85 -15.89
CA GLU A 116 29.23 13.18 -15.26
C GLU A 116 28.18 13.29 -14.16
N SER A 117 27.18 12.40 -14.12
CA SER A 117 26.10 12.48 -13.13
C SER A 117 26.63 12.23 -11.72
N TYR A 118 26.04 12.92 -10.75
CA TYR A 118 26.23 12.69 -9.32
C TYR A 118 25.15 11.78 -8.73
N GLN A 119 24.16 11.35 -9.52
CA GLN A 119 23.13 10.41 -9.06
C GLN A 119 23.75 9.05 -8.71
N ARG A 120 23.13 8.33 -7.77
CA ARG A 120 23.55 6.97 -7.43
C ARG A 120 23.53 6.03 -8.63
N TYR A 121 22.48 6.12 -9.44
CA TYR A 121 22.30 5.32 -10.64
C TYR A 121 21.62 6.12 -11.75
N VAL A 122 21.75 5.66 -12.98
CA VAL A 122 21.03 6.18 -14.15
C VAL A 122 19.97 5.15 -14.57
N ASP A 123 18.81 5.62 -14.99
CA ASP A 123 17.76 4.76 -15.53
C ASP A 123 18.06 4.43 -17.01
N PRO A 124 18.32 3.16 -17.37
CA PRO A 124 18.67 2.78 -18.73
C PRO A 124 17.45 2.60 -19.66
N TYR A 125 16.21 2.79 -19.17
CA TYR A 125 14.98 2.48 -19.93
C TYR A 125 14.95 3.11 -21.33
N ALA A 126 15.41 4.35 -21.47
CA ALA A 126 15.42 5.04 -22.76
C ALA A 126 16.36 4.40 -23.80
N VAL A 127 17.47 3.78 -23.36
CA VAL A 127 18.33 2.99 -24.25
C VAL A 127 17.68 1.67 -24.57
N ILE A 128 17.17 0.97 -23.55
CA ILE A 128 16.63 -0.38 -23.69
C ILE A 128 15.42 -0.40 -24.63
N SER A 129 14.52 0.58 -24.47
CA SER A 129 13.34 0.74 -25.33
C SER A 129 13.67 1.06 -26.80
N SER A 130 14.89 1.51 -27.10
CA SER A 130 15.37 1.74 -28.47
C SER A 130 16.04 0.52 -29.11
N ILE A 131 16.38 -0.51 -28.32
CA ILE A 131 16.97 -1.75 -28.84
C ILE A 131 15.86 -2.61 -29.45
N ARG A 132 16.15 -3.21 -30.61
CA ARG A 132 15.28 -4.16 -31.32
C ARG A 132 15.95 -5.52 -31.38
N THR A 133 15.23 -6.58 -31.02
CA THR A 133 15.65 -7.99 -31.19
C THR A 133 15.84 -8.33 -32.67
N TYR A 134 16.40 -9.49 -32.99
CA TYR A 134 16.54 -9.92 -34.40
C TYR A 134 15.20 -10.00 -35.15
N ASP A 135 14.09 -10.24 -34.44
CA ASP A 135 12.72 -10.27 -34.98
C ASP A 135 12.06 -8.87 -35.05
N ASP A 136 12.84 -7.81 -34.86
CA ASP A 136 12.40 -6.41 -34.86
C ASP A 136 11.37 -6.05 -33.76
N THR A 137 11.34 -6.82 -32.67
CA THR A 137 10.51 -6.53 -31.50
C THR A 137 11.30 -5.75 -30.43
N PRO A 138 10.66 -4.88 -29.64
CA PRO A 138 11.32 -4.24 -28.49
C PRO A 138 11.80 -5.28 -27.46
N ILE A 139 12.90 -4.99 -26.77
CA ILE A 139 13.35 -5.84 -25.66
C ILE A 139 12.31 -5.78 -24.53
N ASP A 140 11.84 -6.96 -24.10
CA ASP A 140 11.02 -7.10 -22.90
C ASP A 140 11.91 -7.10 -21.65
N VAL A 141 11.75 -6.08 -20.79
CA VAL A 141 12.49 -5.91 -19.53
C VAL A 141 12.21 -7.01 -18.50
N HIS A 142 11.11 -7.76 -18.67
CA HIS A 142 10.74 -8.88 -17.81
C HIS A 142 11.28 -10.22 -18.31
N SER A 143 11.88 -10.26 -19.51
CA SER A 143 12.52 -11.47 -20.04
C SER A 143 14.02 -11.48 -19.80
N GLN A 144 14.58 -12.63 -19.47
CA GLN A 144 16.03 -12.84 -19.36
C GLN A 144 16.62 -13.19 -20.72
N MET A 145 17.84 -12.72 -20.99
CA MET A 145 18.60 -13.02 -22.21
C MET A 145 20.03 -13.39 -21.83
N ASP A 146 20.66 -14.24 -22.65
CA ASP A 146 22.08 -14.53 -22.48
C ASP A 146 22.93 -13.29 -22.80
N VAL A 147 23.96 -13.01 -21.99
CA VAL A 147 24.81 -11.82 -22.19
C VAL A 147 25.57 -11.88 -23.51
N ASP A 148 26.01 -13.06 -23.96
CA ASP A 148 26.74 -13.21 -25.23
C ASP A 148 25.81 -12.97 -26.42
N GLU A 149 24.60 -13.50 -26.38
CA GLU A 149 23.54 -13.22 -27.37
C GLU A 149 23.22 -11.72 -27.42
N PHE A 150 23.02 -11.10 -26.25
CA PHE A 150 22.76 -9.66 -26.16
C PHE A 150 23.93 -8.81 -26.67
N TYR A 151 25.18 -9.21 -26.39
CA TYR A 151 26.38 -8.51 -26.86
C TYR A 151 26.43 -8.45 -28.39
N ASN A 152 26.24 -9.59 -29.06
CA ASN A 152 26.26 -9.65 -30.52
C ASN A 152 25.11 -8.82 -31.12
N LEU A 153 23.90 -8.94 -30.56
CA LEU A 153 22.75 -8.14 -30.95
C LEU A 153 23.05 -6.63 -30.83
N LEU A 154 23.58 -6.19 -29.68
CA LEU A 154 23.85 -4.78 -29.43
C LEU A 154 24.89 -4.21 -30.40
N PHE A 155 25.97 -4.96 -30.66
CA PHE A 155 27.01 -4.55 -31.61
C PHE A 155 26.50 -4.47 -33.05
N ASP A 156 25.70 -5.45 -33.49
CA ASP A 156 25.08 -5.43 -34.82
C ASP A 156 24.17 -4.20 -34.99
N ARG A 157 23.38 -3.87 -33.95
CA ARG A 157 22.48 -2.71 -33.95
C ARG A 157 23.25 -1.40 -33.95
N TRP A 158 24.32 -1.26 -33.17
CA TRP A 158 25.19 -0.07 -33.25
C TRP A 158 25.85 0.08 -34.62
N GLU A 159 26.39 -1.00 -35.18
CA GLU A 159 27.04 -0.94 -36.50
C GLU A 159 26.06 -0.54 -37.61
N GLY A 160 24.80 -1.01 -37.52
CA GLY A 160 23.73 -0.65 -38.45
C GLY A 160 23.39 0.84 -38.46
N GLN A 161 23.57 1.54 -37.34
CA GLN A 161 23.25 2.97 -37.19
C GLN A 161 24.44 3.91 -37.47
N LEU A 162 25.65 3.38 -37.64
CA LEU A 162 26.80 4.17 -38.08
C LEU A 162 26.68 4.50 -39.57
N LEU A 163 26.92 5.77 -39.92
CA LEU A 163 26.82 6.24 -41.31
C LEU A 163 28.14 6.01 -42.06
N GLU A 164 29.27 6.31 -41.42
CA GLU A 164 30.57 6.23 -42.08
C GLU A 164 31.19 4.82 -42.02
N SER A 165 31.78 4.40 -43.14
CA SER A 165 32.51 3.12 -43.19
C SER A 165 33.75 3.10 -42.28
N ASN A 166 34.36 4.25 -42.00
CA ASN A 166 35.51 4.36 -41.11
C ASN A 166 35.11 4.15 -39.65
N GLU A 167 33.97 4.68 -39.22
CA GLU A 167 33.42 4.47 -37.89
C GLU A 167 33.07 3.00 -37.65
N LYS A 168 32.46 2.32 -38.65
CA LYS A 168 32.17 0.88 -38.58
C LYS A 168 33.44 0.05 -38.40
N LYS A 169 34.49 0.35 -39.17
CA LYS A 169 35.81 -0.31 -39.03
C LYS A 169 36.41 -0.04 -37.65
N LYS A 170 36.28 1.19 -37.14
CA LYS A 170 36.78 1.55 -35.81
C LYS A 170 36.03 0.82 -34.69
N LEU A 171 34.70 0.75 -34.76
CA LEU A 171 33.88 -0.04 -33.84
C LEU A 171 34.34 -1.51 -33.80
N ARG A 172 34.50 -2.13 -34.97
CA ARG A 172 34.98 -3.51 -35.09
C ARG A 172 36.40 -3.69 -34.55
N SER A 173 37.29 -2.71 -34.69
CA SER A 173 38.68 -2.82 -34.24
C SER A 173 38.85 -2.93 -32.72
N PHE A 174 37.86 -2.50 -31.92
CA PHE A 174 37.98 -2.54 -30.46
C PHE A 174 37.98 -3.96 -29.89
N PHE A 175 37.13 -4.84 -30.44
CA PHE A 175 36.87 -6.19 -29.92
C PHE A 175 36.89 -7.28 -31.01
N GLY A 176 36.93 -6.90 -32.29
CA GLY A 176 36.90 -7.80 -33.42
C GLY A 176 38.29 -8.28 -33.83
N GLY A 177 38.43 -9.59 -34.01
CA GLY A 177 39.64 -10.24 -34.51
C GLY A 177 39.36 -11.25 -35.62
N GLN A 178 40.40 -11.96 -36.05
CA GLN A 178 40.31 -13.04 -37.03
C GLN A 178 40.91 -14.34 -36.50
N LEU A 179 40.16 -15.43 -36.67
CA LEU A 179 40.60 -16.81 -36.53
C LEU A 179 40.98 -17.39 -37.89
N VAL A 180 41.93 -18.32 -37.89
CA VAL A 180 42.21 -19.20 -39.02
C VAL A 180 41.77 -20.61 -38.64
N GLN A 181 40.70 -21.11 -39.26
CA GLN A 181 40.39 -22.54 -39.21
C GLN A 181 41.32 -23.27 -40.17
N GLN A 182 42.15 -24.16 -39.64
CA GLN A 182 43.05 -25.00 -40.41
C GLN A 182 42.60 -26.46 -40.34
N VAL A 183 42.41 -27.07 -41.50
CA VAL A 183 42.28 -28.54 -41.63
C VAL A 183 43.58 -29.07 -42.21
N LYS A 184 44.41 -29.67 -41.34
CA LYS A 184 45.69 -30.26 -41.71
C LYS A 184 45.51 -31.77 -41.87
N SER A 185 45.73 -32.28 -43.08
CA SER A 185 45.74 -33.73 -43.30
C SER A 185 46.94 -34.37 -42.60
N LYS A 186 46.74 -35.57 -42.04
CA LYS A 186 47.83 -36.40 -41.52
C LYS A 186 48.53 -37.23 -42.61
N GLU A 187 47.87 -37.37 -43.76
CA GLU A 187 48.30 -38.26 -44.86
C GLU A 187 48.87 -37.50 -46.06
N CYS A 188 48.70 -36.18 -46.13
CA CYS A 188 49.27 -35.32 -47.19
C CYS A 188 49.61 -33.93 -46.65
N GLU A 189 50.45 -33.18 -47.38
CA GLU A 189 50.91 -31.84 -46.97
C GLU A 189 49.86 -30.73 -47.18
N HIS A 190 48.66 -31.06 -47.69
CA HIS A 190 47.62 -30.07 -47.94
C HIS A 190 47.02 -29.55 -46.63
N ILE A 191 47.06 -28.21 -46.47
CA ILE A 191 46.40 -27.48 -45.38
C ILE A 191 45.31 -26.62 -46.02
N SER A 192 44.06 -26.84 -45.59
CA SER A 192 42.96 -25.96 -45.95
C SER A 192 42.81 -24.90 -44.87
N GLU A 193 42.87 -23.63 -45.26
CA GLU A 193 42.72 -22.48 -44.35
C GLU A 193 41.46 -21.69 -44.68
N ARG A 194 40.72 -21.29 -43.64
CA ARG A 194 39.57 -20.39 -43.74
C ARG A 194 39.65 -19.33 -42.67
N LEU A 195 39.54 -18.06 -43.07
CA LEU A 195 39.45 -16.93 -42.15
C LEU A 195 38.01 -16.79 -41.63
N GLU A 196 37.87 -16.67 -40.32
CA GLU A 196 36.59 -16.43 -39.64
C GLU A 196 36.72 -15.28 -38.65
N PRO A 197 35.85 -14.25 -38.72
CA PRO A 197 35.86 -13.17 -37.75
C PRO A 197 35.35 -13.64 -36.40
N PHE A 198 35.88 -13.07 -35.31
CA PHE A 198 35.38 -13.30 -33.96
C PHE A 198 35.27 -12.00 -33.18
N SER A 199 34.34 -11.94 -32.22
CA SER A 199 34.20 -10.83 -31.26
C SER A 199 34.41 -11.28 -29.81
N ALA A 200 34.27 -12.57 -29.55
CA ALA A 200 34.64 -13.22 -28.29
C ALA A 200 35.22 -14.60 -28.59
N ILE A 201 36.25 -15.01 -27.82
CA ILE A 201 36.78 -16.37 -27.85
C ILE A 201 35.89 -17.23 -26.97
N GLN A 202 35.32 -18.25 -27.58
CA GLN A 202 34.48 -19.22 -26.88
C GLN A 202 35.34 -20.29 -26.21
N CYS A 203 35.45 -20.24 -24.88
CA CYS A 203 36.29 -21.12 -24.07
C CYS A 203 35.47 -22.28 -23.48
N ASP A 204 35.85 -23.52 -23.83
CA ASP A 204 35.27 -24.72 -23.24
C ASP A 204 35.79 -24.92 -21.81
N ILE A 205 34.88 -25.21 -20.88
CA ILE A 205 35.18 -25.36 -19.45
C ILE A 205 35.14 -26.83 -19.03
N LYS A 206 34.29 -27.63 -19.68
CA LYS A 206 34.08 -29.02 -19.30
C LYS A 206 35.36 -29.83 -19.48
N GLY A 207 35.89 -30.36 -18.37
CA GLY A 207 37.16 -31.11 -18.38
C GLY A 207 38.42 -30.23 -18.44
N LYS A 208 38.29 -28.92 -18.25
CA LYS A 208 39.39 -27.95 -18.24
C LYS A 208 39.38 -27.20 -16.91
N SER A 209 40.55 -27.05 -16.29
CA SER A 209 40.69 -26.42 -14.97
C SER A 209 41.17 -24.97 -15.04
N THR A 210 41.77 -24.57 -16.16
CA THR A 210 42.32 -23.23 -16.37
C THR A 210 41.96 -22.65 -17.75
N LEU A 211 41.98 -21.31 -17.87
CA LEU A 211 41.80 -20.61 -19.15
C LEU A 211 42.83 -21.03 -20.20
N GLN A 212 44.09 -21.21 -19.79
CA GLN A 212 45.18 -21.62 -20.69
C GLN A 212 44.94 -23.01 -21.27
N GLU A 213 44.42 -23.96 -20.49
CA GLU A 213 44.07 -25.30 -20.98
C GLU A 213 42.92 -25.28 -22.00
N SER A 214 42.00 -24.32 -21.86
CA SER A 214 40.89 -24.10 -22.80
C SER A 214 41.39 -23.50 -24.12
N LEU A 215 42.25 -22.48 -24.05
CA LEU A 215 42.89 -21.88 -25.23
C LEU A 215 43.81 -22.87 -25.95
N GLN A 216 44.53 -23.72 -25.21
CA GLN A 216 45.35 -24.77 -25.80
C GLN A 216 44.51 -25.79 -26.57
N ALA A 217 43.36 -26.19 -26.02
CA ALA A 217 42.44 -27.09 -26.72
C ALA A 217 41.96 -26.52 -28.07
N TYR A 218 41.78 -25.19 -28.12
CA TYR A 218 41.37 -24.46 -29.32
C TYR A 218 42.37 -24.64 -30.49
N VAL A 219 43.67 -24.60 -30.18
CA VAL A 219 44.77 -24.72 -31.17
C VAL A 219 45.23 -26.16 -31.41
N ASP A 220 45.06 -27.06 -30.44
CA ASP A 220 45.31 -28.49 -30.62
C ASP A 220 44.32 -29.10 -31.62
N GLY A 221 43.07 -28.62 -31.60
CA GLY A 221 42.02 -28.99 -32.54
C GLY A 221 41.41 -30.37 -32.30
N GLU A 222 40.44 -30.72 -33.14
CA GLU A 222 39.73 -31.99 -33.11
C GLU A 222 40.28 -32.93 -34.18
N ILE A 223 40.41 -34.22 -33.82
CA ILE A 223 40.85 -35.24 -34.77
C ILE A 223 39.65 -35.75 -35.57
N MET A 224 39.76 -35.67 -36.89
CA MET A 224 38.78 -36.15 -37.85
C MET A 224 39.20 -37.53 -38.36
N GLU A 225 38.63 -38.58 -37.77
CA GLU A 225 38.94 -39.98 -38.07
C GLU A 225 37.68 -40.86 -38.11
N GLY A 226 37.81 -42.10 -38.62
CA GLY A 226 36.67 -43.02 -38.76
C GLY A 226 35.62 -42.59 -39.78
N GLU A 227 34.37 -42.46 -39.37
CA GLU A 227 33.25 -42.00 -40.22
C GLU A 227 33.26 -40.49 -40.47
N ASN A 228 34.04 -39.72 -39.68
CA ASN A 228 34.16 -38.26 -39.78
C ASN A 228 35.40 -37.78 -40.56
N LYS A 229 35.97 -38.62 -41.43
CA LYS A 229 37.18 -38.28 -42.22
C LYS A 229 36.96 -37.07 -43.12
N TYR A 230 38.00 -36.24 -43.27
CA TYR A 230 37.95 -35.05 -44.12
C TYR A 230 38.13 -35.41 -45.59
N LYS A 231 37.25 -34.91 -46.47
CA LYS A 231 37.43 -35.04 -47.92
C LYS A 231 38.39 -33.94 -48.42
N CYS A 232 39.64 -34.31 -48.66
CA CYS A 232 40.66 -33.37 -49.12
C CYS A 232 40.45 -33.00 -50.59
N SER A 233 40.39 -31.69 -50.88
CA SER A 233 40.19 -31.16 -52.24
C SER A 233 41.37 -31.41 -53.19
N THR A 234 42.58 -31.58 -52.65
CA THR A 234 43.79 -31.80 -53.47
C THR A 234 43.98 -33.26 -53.86
N CYS A 235 43.64 -34.21 -52.98
CA CYS A 235 43.81 -35.64 -53.25
C CYS A 235 42.49 -36.39 -53.56
N ASP A 236 41.35 -35.69 -53.48
CA ASP A 236 39.96 -36.14 -53.67
C ASP A 236 39.63 -37.46 -52.94
N ARG A 237 40.23 -37.65 -51.76
CA ARG A 237 40.06 -38.82 -50.89
C ARG A 237 39.71 -38.40 -49.46
N HIS A 238 39.04 -39.30 -48.75
CA HIS A 238 38.78 -39.16 -47.32
C HIS A 238 40.05 -39.51 -46.55
N VAL A 239 40.63 -38.52 -45.88
CA VAL A 239 41.89 -38.63 -45.14
C VAL A 239 41.66 -38.31 -43.67
N ASP A 240 42.48 -38.90 -42.81
CA ASP A 240 42.54 -38.47 -41.42
C ASP A 240 43.13 -37.06 -41.37
N ALA A 241 42.49 -36.17 -40.61
CA ALA A 241 42.87 -34.77 -40.51
C ALA A 241 42.74 -34.25 -39.08
N VAL A 242 43.39 -33.12 -38.80
CA VAL A 242 43.18 -32.36 -37.57
C VAL A 242 42.58 -31.02 -37.97
N LYS A 243 41.40 -30.72 -37.41
CA LYS A 243 40.74 -29.42 -37.58
C LYS A 243 41.03 -28.58 -36.33
N ARG A 244 41.85 -27.54 -36.49
CA ARG A 244 42.21 -26.61 -35.41
C ARG A 244 41.82 -25.18 -35.75
N ALA A 245 41.70 -24.33 -34.74
CA ALA A 245 41.48 -22.91 -34.92
C ALA A 245 42.62 -22.13 -34.24
N CYS A 246 43.22 -21.19 -34.96
CA CYS A 246 44.37 -20.41 -34.48
C CYS A 246 44.06 -18.92 -34.55
N LEU A 247 44.62 -18.13 -33.64
CA LEU A 247 44.44 -16.68 -33.63
C LEU A 247 45.36 -16.02 -34.67
N LYS A 248 44.83 -15.07 -35.44
CA LYS A 248 45.62 -14.29 -36.41
C LYS A 248 45.64 -12.83 -36.03
N ASP A 249 44.55 -12.11 -36.29
CA ASP A 249 44.41 -10.71 -35.92
C ASP A 249 43.74 -10.63 -34.55
N VAL A 250 44.49 -10.27 -33.50
CA VAL A 250 43.98 -10.17 -32.12
C VAL A 250 43.76 -8.71 -31.75
N PRO A 251 42.54 -8.30 -31.34
CA PRO A 251 42.25 -6.92 -30.94
C PRO A 251 42.94 -6.55 -29.62
N ASP A 252 43.03 -5.25 -29.33
CA ASP A 252 43.59 -4.77 -28.06
C ASP A 252 42.69 -5.08 -26.86
N ASN A 253 41.39 -5.28 -27.06
CA ASN A 253 40.47 -5.72 -26.02
C ASN A 253 39.92 -7.10 -26.40
N LEU A 254 40.27 -8.09 -25.60
CA LEU A 254 39.92 -9.49 -25.83
C LEU A 254 38.82 -9.92 -24.87
N ILE A 255 37.75 -10.51 -25.41
CA ILE A 255 36.66 -11.08 -24.62
C ILE A 255 36.77 -12.60 -24.67
N CYS A 256 36.83 -13.24 -23.51
CA CYS A 256 36.73 -14.69 -23.39
C CYS A 256 35.37 -15.05 -22.79
N HIS A 257 34.51 -15.69 -23.60
CA HIS A 257 33.22 -16.22 -23.17
C HIS A 257 33.41 -17.62 -22.61
N LEU A 258 33.08 -17.80 -21.33
CA LEU A 258 33.22 -19.08 -20.66
C LEU A 258 31.91 -19.88 -20.87
N LYS A 259 31.95 -20.96 -21.66
CA LYS A 259 30.77 -21.79 -21.96
C LYS A 259 30.28 -22.58 -20.74
N ARG A 260 29.65 -21.88 -19.79
CA ARG A 260 29.09 -22.46 -18.56
C ARG A 260 27.68 -23.02 -18.75
N PHE A 261 27.05 -22.85 -19.90
CA PHE A 261 25.73 -23.41 -20.17
C PHE A 261 25.82 -24.57 -21.16
N GLU A 262 25.33 -25.74 -20.76
CA GLU A 262 25.28 -26.94 -21.57
C GLU A 262 23.82 -27.39 -21.73
N PHE A 263 23.40 -27.65 -22.96
CA PHE A 263 22.10 -28.25 -23.24
C PHE A 263 22.22 -29.77 -23.25
N ASN A 264 21.56 -30.42 -22.30
CA ASN A 264 21.57 -31.88 -22.24
C ASN A 264 20.51 -32.44 -23.18
N LEU A 265 20.95 -32.96 -24.33
CA LEU A 265 20.07 -33.54 -25.36
C LEU A 265 19.19 -34.70 -24.87
N ARG A 266 19.57 -35.38 -23.78
CA ARG A 266 18.79 -36.49 -23.22
C ARG A 266 17.66 -35.98 -22.31
N THR A 267 17.93 -34.98 -21.48
CA THR A 267 16.93 -34.45 -20.54
C THR A 267 16.16 -33.26 -21.13
N MET A 268 16.56 -32.76 -22.30
CA MET A 268 16.04 -31.55 -22.94
C MET A 268 16.06 -30.31 -22.02
N GLN A 269 17.03 -30.26 -21.11
CA GLN A 269 17.19 -29.20 -20.12
C GLN A 269 18.55 -28.51 -20.27
N ARG A 270 18.57 -27.19 -20.06
CA ARG A 270 19.81 -26.42 -19.92
C ARG A 270 20.37 -26.59 -18.52
N SER A 271 21.67 -26.78 -18.41
CA SER A 271 22.37 -26.95 -17.13
C SER A 271 23.58 -26.02 -17.05
N LYS A 272 23.88 -25.53 -15.84
CA LYS A 272 25.02 -24.65 -15.59
C LYS A 272 26.21 -25.45 -15.04
N ILE A 273 27.38 -25.26 -15.64
CA ILE A 273 28.67 -25.82 -15.22
C ILE A 273 29.28 -24.89 -14.17
N ASN A 274 29.23 -25.32 -12.90
CA ASN A 274 29.80 -24.61 -11.75
C ASN A 274 31.16 -25.17 -11.32
N ASP A 275 31.82 -25.92 -12.20
CA ASP A 275 33.16 -26.46 -11.96
C ASP A 275 34.17 -25.33 -11.71
N TYR A 276 35.18 -25.66 -10.90
CA TYR A 276 36.31 -24.77 -10.63
C TYR A 276 37.07 -24.52 -11.92
N PHE A 277 37.22 -23.25 -12.26
CA PHE A 277 37.94 -22.80 -13.45
C PHE A 277 38.70 -21.52 -13.10
N SER A 278 40.03 -21.60 -13.07
CA SER A 278 40.89 -20.46 -12.75
C SER A 278 41.34 -19.74 -14.02
N PHE A 279 41.55 -18.43 -13.91
CA PHE A 279 42.06 -17.60 -14.98
C PHE A 279 43.09 -16.60 -14.42
N PRO A 280 44.17 -16.33 -15.15
CA PRO A 280 45.27 -15.50 -14.65
C PRO A 280 44.97 -14.01 -14.77
N LEU A 281 45.59 -13.20 -13.91
CA LEU A 281 45.59 -11.73 -14.05
C LEU A 281 46.36 -11.25 -15.29
N SER A 282 47.35 -12.03 -15.75
CA SER A 282 48.13 -11.75 -16.95
C SER A 282 48.15 -12.99 -17.85
N LEU A 283 47.82 -12.81 -19.13
CA LEU A 283 47.69 -13.88 -20.11
C LEU A 283 48.60 -13.58 -21.30
N ASP A 284 49.48 -14.52 -21.65
CA ASP A 284 50.25 -14.46 -22.90
C ASP A 284 49.43 -15.13 -24.01
N ILE A 285 49.08 -14.39 -25.06
CA ILE A 285 48.30 -14.92 -26.18
C ILE A 285 49.19 -15.49 -27.29
N SER A 286 50.49 -15.16 -27.29
CA SER A 286 51.41 -15.56 -28.36
C SER A 286 51.39 -17.06 -28.68
N PRO A 287 51.30 -18.00 -27.70
CA PRO A 287 51.32 -19.44 -28.01
C PRO A 287 50.15 -19.93 -28.87
N TYR A 288 49.07 -19.14 -28.94
CA TYR A 288 47.83 -19.51 -29.63
C TYR A 288 47.70 -18.85 -31.01
N THR A 289 48.72 -18.10 -31.43
CA THR A 289 48.73 -17.39 -32.72
C THR A 289 49.29 -18.24 -33.86
N VAL A 290 48.83 -17.98 -35.08
CA VAL A 290 49.32 -18.67 -36.29
C VAL A 290 50.83 -18.48 -36.48
N GLU A 291 51.34 -17.28 -36.20
CA GLU A 291 52.76 -16.95 -36.34
C GLU A 291 53.63 -17.79 -35.40
N TYR A 292 53.22 -17.94 -34.14
CA TYR A 292 53.93 -18.77 -33.17
C TYR A 292 53.87 -20.25 -33.55
N LEU A 293 52.70 -20.75 -33.96
CA LEU A 293 52.49 -22.16 -34.28
C LEU A 293 53.20 -22.62 -35.56
N ASN A 294 53.51 -21.69 -36.47
CA ASN A 294 54.23 -21.94 -37.72
C ASN A 294 55.73 -21.58 -37.65
N ALA A 295 56.21 -21.02 -36.53
CA ALA A 295 57.61 -20.64 -36.38
C ALA A 295 58.51 -21.88 -36.23
N GLU A 296 59.39 -22.12 -37.20
CA GLU A 296 60.43 -23.16 -37.16
C GLU A 296 61.75 -22.67 -36.50
N GLY A 297 61.70 -21.59 -35.70
CA GLY A 297 62.86 -20.86 -35.16
C GLY A 297 62.62 -20.18 -33.81
N GLU A 298 63.22 -19.00 -33.58
CA GLU A 298 62.99 -18.23 -32.34
C GLU A 298 61.52 -17.83 -32.20
N PRO A 299 60.90 -18.03 -31.02
CA PRO A 299 59.50 -17.69 -30.81
C PRO A 299 59.28 -16.18 -30.99
N PRO A 300 58.14 -15.76 -31.58
CA PRO A 300 57.80 -14.35 -31.69
C PRO A 300 57.72 -13.68 -30.32
N GLN A 301 57.82 -12.35 -30.31
CA GLN A 301 57.78 -11.55 -29.08
C GLN A 301 56.49 -11.84 -28.29
N SER A 302 56.63 -12.04 -26.97
CA SER A 302 55.50 -12.30 -26.06
C SER A 302 54.47 -11.17 -26.14
N ASP A 303 53.20 -11.57 -26.25
CA ASP A 303 52.07 -10.67 -26.43
C ASP A 303 51.15 -10.76 -25.22
N MET A 304 51.40 -9.88 -24.26
CA MET A 304 50.81 -9.92 -22.92
C MET A 304 49.50 -9.14 -22.83
N PHE A 305 48.50 -9.75 -22.20
CA PHE A 305 47.21 -9.17 -21.89
C PHE A 305 46.98 -9.16 -20.37
N GLU A 306 46.35 -8.12 -19.86
CA GLU A 306 45.98 -8.00 -18.44
C GLU A 306 44.46 -8.14 -18.27
N LEU A 307 44.04 -8.83 -17.22
CA LEU A 307 42.64 -8.95 -16.84
C LEU A 307 42.13 -7.60 -16.33
N VAL A 308 40.99 -7.19 -16.87
CA VAL A 308 40.45 -5.87 -16.63
C VAL A 308 38.97 -5.85 -16.28
N GLY A 309 38.25 -6.94 -16.54
CA GLY A 309 36.84 -7.08 -16.21
C GLY A 309 36.44 -8.53 -16.07
N ILE A 310 35.54 -8.81 -15.13
CA ILE A 310 34.95 -10.12 -14.89
C ILE A 310 33.45 -9.91 -14.78
N LEU A 311 32.69 -10.49 -15.71
CA LEU A 311 31.23 -10.52 -15.64
C LEU A 311 30.79 -11.84 -15.02
N VAL A 312 30.06 -11.76 -13.91
CA VAL A 312 29.67 -12.90 -13.08
C VAL A 312 28.18 -13.18 -13.27
N HIS A 313 27.84 -14.47 -13.32
CA HIS A 313 26.46 -14.93 -13.35
C HIS A 313 26.17 -15.76 -12.10
N SER A 314 25.15 -15.39 -11.34
CA SER A 314 24.65 -16.08 -10.15
C SER A 314 23.28 -16.70 -10.41
N GLY A 315 23.12 -18.01 -10.25
CA GLY A 315 21.85 -18.69 -10.48
C GLY A 315 21.98 -19.98 -11.30
N THR A 316 20.87 -20.42 -11.87
CA THR A 316 20.76 -21.60 -12.74
C THR A 316 20.86 -21.20 -14.21
N ALA A 317 20.84 -22.16 -15.14
CA ALA A 317 20.87 -21.84 -16.57
C ALA A 317 19.57 -21.19 -17.10
N GLU A 318 18.49 -21.18 -16.31
CA GLU A 318 17.18 -20.63 -16.69
C GLU A 318 16.82 -19.34 -15.94
N SER A 319 17.41 -19.13 -14.76
CA SER A 319 17.18 -17.93 -13.95
C SER A 319 18.41 -17.55 -13.16
N GLY A 320 18.81 -16.28 -13.24
CA GLY A 320 19.91 -15.77 -12.45
C GLY A 320 20.03 -14.25 -12.45
N HIS A 321 21.17 -13.80 -11.92
CA HIS A 321 21.54 -12.41 -11.74
C HIS A 321 22.96 -12.17 -12.24
N TYR A 322 23.15 -11.11 -13.02
CA TYR A 322 24.44 -10.73 -13.59
C TYR A 322 24.97 -9.45 -12.94
N TYR A 323 26.28 -9.42 -12.68
CA TYR A 323 27.00 -8.26 -12.14
C TYR A 323 28.46 -8.28 -12.61
N SER A 324 29.21 -7.21 -12.39
CA SER A 324 30.57 -7.07 -12.96
C SER A 324 31.60 -6.55 -11.97
N TYR A 325 32.76 -7.19 -11.93
CA TYR A 325 33.98 -6.66 -11.32
C TYR A 325 34.84 -6.02 -12.41
N ILE A 326 35.29 -4.78 -12.22
CA ILE A 326 36.02 -4.03 -13.24
C ILE A 326 37.21 -3.33 -12.60
N ARG A 327 38.38 -3.45 -13.25
CA ARG A 327 39.60 -2.73 -12.87
C ARG A 327 39.54 -1.28 -13.34
N GLU A 328 39.88 -0.32 -12.48
CA GLU A 328 39.97 1.08 -12.89
C GLU A 328 41.16 1.31 -13.84
N ARG A 329 41.02 2.27 -14.78
CA ARG A 329 42.06 2.70 -15.73
C ARG A 329 42.72 4.01 -15.31
N GLY A 330 42.92 4.19 -14.01
CA GLY A 330 43.49 5.39 -13.40
C GLY A 330 45.01 5.33 -13.20
N PRO A 331 45.68 6.46 -12.96
CA PRO A 331 47.14 6.57 -12.80
C PRO A 331 47.67 5.97 -11.48
N SER A 332 46.91 5.10 -10.81
CA SER A 332 47.31 4.54 -9.51
C SER A 332 48.41 3.50 -9.68
N ASP A 333 49.40 3.53 -8.78
CA ASP A 333 50.46 2.53 -8.69
C ASP A 333 49.94 1.13 -8.35
N SER A 334 48.70 1.02 -7.82
CA SER A 334 48.03 -0.25 -7.54
C SER A 334 46.70 -0.38 -8.30
N PRO A 335 46.40 -1.57 -8.85
CA PRO A 335 45.15 -1.80 -9.58
C PRO A 335 43.97 -1.84 -8.62
N THR A 336 43.16 -0.77 -8.60
CA THR A 336 41.89 -0.70 -7.88
C THR A 336 40.78 -1.37 -8.68
N TRP A 337 39.90 -2.10 -7.99
CA TRP A 337 38.76 -2.76 -8.60
C TRP A 337 37.45 -2.28 -7.97
N VAL A 338 36.41 -2.30 -8.78
CA VAL A 338 35.06 -1.90 -8.41
C VAL A 338 34.06 -2.98 -8.84
N GLU A 339 33.07 -3.22 -8.00
CA GLU A 339 31.92 -4.06 -8.26
C GLU A 339 30.76 -3.16 -8.73
N PHE A 340 30.22 -3.47 -9.90
CA PHE A 340 28.99 -2.92 -10.44
C PHE A 340 27.90 -3.98 -10.31
N ASN A 341 26.96 -3.75 -9.40
CA ASN A 341 25.81 -4.60 -9.16
C ASN A 341 24.55 -3.74 -9.27
N ASP A 342 24.07 -3.58 -10.51
CA ASP A 342 22.99 -2.68 -10.89
C ASP A 342 23.17 -1.26 -10.32
N ASP A 343 22.31 -0.85 -9.40
CA ASP A 343 22.26 0.50 -8.84
C ASP A 343 23.31 0.74 -7.73
N MET A 344 24.06 -0.31 -7.38
CA MET A 344 25.12 -0.28 -6.38
C MET A 344 26.48 -0.41 -7.04
N VAL A 345 27.38 0.51 -6.67
CA VAL A 345 28.80 0.42 -7.00
C VAL A 345 29.62 0.45 -5.72
N THR A 346 30.50 -0.54 -5.55
CA THR A 346 31.32 -0.70 -4.34
C THR A 346 32.78 -1.00 -4.70
N PRO A 347 33.75 -0.59 -3.88
CA PRO A 347 35.13 -1.08 -4.03
C PRO A 347 35.19 -2.61 -3.87
N TRP A 348 36.04 -3.28 -4.64
CA TRP A 348 36.23 -4.73 -4.57
C TRP A 348 37.72 -5.06 -4.41
N ASP A 349 38.02 -6.07 -3.60
CA ASP A 349 39.39 -6.54 -3.37
C ASP A 349 39.70 -7.76 -4.23
N PRO A 350 40.68 -7.69 -5.15
CA PRO A 350 41.13 -8.81 -5.98
C PRO A 350 41.58 -10.04 -5.20
N SER A 351 41.95 -9.92 -3.91
CA SER A 351 42.26 -11.08 -3.06
C SER A 351 41.09 -12.07 -2.96
N SER A 352 39.85 -11.60 -3.17
CA SER A 352 38.63 -12.41 -3.14
C SER A 352 38.27 -13.01 -4.51
N MET A 353 39.12 -12.87 -5.54
CA MET A 353 38.83 -13.32 -6.90
C MET A 353 38.50 -14.81 -6.98
N GLU A 354 39.32 -15.66 -6.36
CA GLU A 354 39.09 -17.11 -6.38
C GLU A 354 37.75 -17.47 -5.73
N SER A 355 37.44 -16.89 -4.57
CA SER A 355 36.21 -17.21 -3.85
C SER A 355 34.97 -16.69 -4.57
N ALA A 356 35.06 -15.54 -5.23
CA ALA A 356 33.96 -14.85 -5.89
C ALA A 356 33.70 -15.27 -7.35
N THR A 357 34.68 -15.82 -8.08
CA THR A 357 34.59 -15.91 -9.55
C THR A 357 34.94 -17.26 -10.17
N PHE A 358 35.76 -18.12 -9.54
CA PHE A 358 36.25 -19.34 -10.20
C PHE A 358 35.21 -20.48 -10.24
N GLY A 359 34.18 -20.40 -9.40
CA GLY A 359 33.27 -21.52 -9.14
C GLY A 359 33.91 -22.55 -8.20
N SER A 360 33.10 -23.47 -7.67
CA SER A 360 33.55 -24.58 -6.83
C SER A 360 32.39 -25.52 -6.55
N THR A 361 32.69 -26.81 -6.47
CA THR A 361 31.85 -27.78 -5.76
C THR A 361 32.41 -27.89 -4.34
N ASP A 362 32.02 -26.98 -3.43
CA ASP A 362 32.66 -26.92 -2.11
C ASP A 362 32.53 -28.26 -1.36
N ARG A 363 33.69 -28.88 -1.07
CA ARG A 363 33.89 -29.76 0.08
C ARG A 363 34.31 -28.87 1.26
N GLN A 364 33.34 -28.30 1.97
CA GLN A 364 33.63 -27.71 3.29
C GLN A 364 34.12 -28.81 4.25
N PRO A 365 35.09 -28.53 5.16
CA PRO A 365 35.37 -29.40 6.29
C PRO A 365 34.15 -29.40 7.21
N ILE A 366 33.58 -30.57 7.40
CA ILE A 366 32.37 -30.83 8.18
C ILE A 366 32.62 -30.38 9.64
N HIS A 367 31.90 -29.37 10.10
CA HIS A 367 31.49 -29.33 11.50
C HIS A 367 30.26 -30.24 11.62
N GLU A 368 30.28 -31.10 12.63
CA GLU A 368 29.44 -32.28 12.79
C GLU A 368 27.94 -31.95 12.74
N THR A 369 27.27 -32.35 11.68
CA THR A 369 25.84 -32.75 11.75
C THR A 369 25.53 -33.70 10.61
N ALA A 370 24.88 -34.80 10.95
CA ALA A 370 24.60 -35.92 10.07
C ALA A 370 23.54 -35.55 9.01
N ASN A 371 23.94 -34.90 7.92
CA ASN A 371 23.26 -34.94 6.61
C ASN A 371 24.15 -34.25 5.55
N LYS A 372 24.83 -35.05 4.71
CA LYS A 372 25.73 -34.57 3.64
C LYS A 372 24.94 -34.06 2.43
N ILE A 373 24.37 -32.86 2.53
CA ILE A 373 23.88 -32.11 1.35
C ILE A 373 25.04 -31.26 0.82
N ARG A 374 25.46 -31.51 -0.42
CA ARG A 374 26.49 -30.73 -1.12
C ARG A 374 25.84 -29.45 -1.67
N TYR A 375 26.32 -28.28 -1.26
CA TYR A 375 25.91 -27.01 -1.87
C TYR A 375 26.95 -26.61 -2.92
N HIS A 376 26.53 -26.50 -4.18
CA HIS A 376 27.35 -25.92 -5.24
C HIS A 376 27.32 -24.39 -5.12
N ARG A 377 28.45 -23.71 -5.36
CA ARG A 377 28.42 -22.26 -5.51
C ARG A 377 27.59 -21.91 -6.74
N THR A 378 26.59 -21.06 -6.56
CA THR A 378 25.64 -20.69 -7.61
C THR A 378 26.16 -19.57 -8.51
N PHE A 379 27.28 -18.94 -8.15
CA PHE A 379 27.90 -17.84 -8.90
C PHE A 379 29.29 -18.22 -9.43
N SER A 380 29.59 -17.75 -10.64
CA SER A 380 30.87 -17.98 -11.32
C SER A 380 31.03 -16.99 -12.48
N ALA A 381 32.28 -16.72 -12.86
CA ALA A 381 32.61 -15.89 -14.01
C ALA A 381 32.00 -16.49 -15.28
N TYR A 382 31.38 -15.62 -16.08
CA TYR A 382 30.71 -15.96 -17.33
C TYR A 382 31.44 -15.36 -18.54
N MET A 383 31.92 -14.10 -18.43
CA MET A 383 32.76 -13.47 -19.44
C MET A 383 33.96 -12.79 -18.78
N LEU A 384 35.13 -12.91 -19.41
CA LEU A 384 36.37 -12.27 -18.99
C LEU A 384 36.78 -11.23 -20.03
N PHE A 385 37.17 -10.06 -19.57
CA PHE A 385 37.67 -8.96 -20.39
C PHE A 385 39.17 -8.79 -20.11
N TYR A 386 39.97 -8.92 -21.16
CA TYR A 386 41.41 -8.73 -21.16
C TYR A 386 41.77 -7.54 -22.05
N GLN A 387 42.83 -6.81 -21.71
CA GLN A 387 43.36 -5.72 -22.52
C GLN A 387 44.86 -5.89 -22.75
N ARG A 388 45.33 -5.67 -23.98
CA ARG A 388 46.74 -5.76 -24.35
C ARG A 388 47.57 -4.81 -23.48
N ALA A 389 48.60 -5.33 -22.81
CA ALA A 389 49.39 -4.60 -21.82
C ALA A 389 50.01 -3.32 -22.41
N SER A 390 50.54 -3.40 -23.64
CA SER A 390 51.09 -2.24 -24.35
C SER A 390 50.07 -1.11 -24.56
N SER A 391 48.85 -1.45 -25.00
CA SER A 391 47.75 -0.47 -25.13
C SER A 391 47.30 0.07 -23.77
N LEU A 392 47.21 -0.79 -22.77
CA LEU A 392 46.79 -0.43 -21.42
C LEU A 392 47.77 0.58 -20.79
N HIS A 393 49.07 0.27 -20.81
CA HIS A 393 50.10 1.15 -20.27
C HIS A 393 50.26 2.45 -21.07
N ALA A 394 50.08 2.41 -22.40
CA ALA A 394 50.05 3.62 -23.23
C ALA A 394 48.89 4.54 -22.83
N GLY A 395 47.70 3.98 -22.59
CA GLY A 395 46.55 4.72 -22.09
C GLY A 395 46.79 5.30 -20.70
N LEU A 396 47.37 4.52 -19.78
CA LEU A 396 47.71 4.99 -18.44
C LEU A 396 48.74 6.15 -18.48
N SER A 397 49.78 6.03 -19.30
CA SER A 397 50.82 7.06 -19.44
C SER A 397 50.29 8.37 -20.03
N ALA A 398 49.37 8.29 -20.99
CA ALA A 398 48.68 9.45 -21.54
C ALA A 398 47.82 10.16 -20.48
N ASN A 399 47.25 9.41 -19.53
CA ASN A 399 46.47 9.96 -18.43
C ASN A 399 47.35 10.65 -17.38
N THR A 400 48.54 10.13 -17.07
CA THR A 400 49.47 10.73 -16.09
C THR A 400 50.06 12.06 -16.57
N ALA A 401 50.22 12.24 -17.88
CA ALA A 401 50.71 13.51 -18.47
C ALA A 401 49.67 14.65 -18.37
N ALA A 402 48.40 14.32 -18.13
CA ALA A 402 47.28 15.25 -17.99
C ALA A 402 46.90 15.48 -16.50
N ASN A 403 47.80 16.05 -15.70
CA ASN A 403 47.64 16.42 -14.27
C ASN A 403 47.28 15.27 -13.30
N ALA A 404 48.06 15.17 -12.21
CA ALA A 404 48.02 14.10 -11.20
C ALA A 404 46.69 13.90 -10.44
N GLU A 405 45.67 14.75 -10.65
CA GLU A 405 44.38 14.69 -9.92
C GLU A 405 43.18 14.30 -10.80
N ASN A 406 43.30 14.29 -12.13
CA ASN A 406 42.15 14.01 -13.00
C ASN A 406 42.33 12.71 -13.81
N ARG A 407 41.40 11.77 -13.59
CA ARG A 407 41.15 10.63 -14.50
C ARG A 407 40.99 11.18 -15.92
N PHE A 408 41.48 10.50 -16.95
CA PHE A 408 41.16 10.89 -18.33
C PHE A 408 39.66 10.75 -18.57
N ILE A 409 39.01 11.90 -18.74
CA ILE A 409 37.57 12.04 -18.94
C ILE A 409 37.37 12.44 -20.39
N PRO A 410 36.87 11.52 -21.25
CA PRO A 410 36.48 11.88 -22.62
C PRO A 410 35.55 13.09 -22.66
N CYS A 411 35.74 13.96 -23.66
CA CYS A 411 34.85 15.10 -23.85
C CYS A 411 33.44 14.61 -24.19
N ILE A 412 32.43 15.17 -23.53
CA ILE A 412 31.01 14.90 -23.80
C ILE A 412 30.42 16.03 -24.66
N PRO A 413 29.36 15.76 -25.44
CA PRO A 413 28.65 16.79 -26.20
C PRO A 413 28.21 17.97 -25.32
N PRO A 414 28.46 19.23 -25.72
CA PRO A 414 28.17 20.40 -24.88
C PRO A 414 26.71 20.52 -24.38
N PRO A 415 25.67 20.22 -25.19
CA PRO A 415 24.29 20.27 -24.72
C PRO A 415 24.00 19.28 -23.58
N LEU A 416 24.53 18.05 -23.67
CA LEU A 416 24.41 17.04 -22.63
C LEU A 416 25.14 17.47 -21.36
N LYS A 417 26.32 18.07 -21.50
CA LYS A 417 27.09 18.58 -20.35
C LYS A 417 26.33 19.63 -19.57
N GLU A 418 25.72 20.59 -20.27
CA GLU A 418 24.95 21.65 -19.63
C GLU A 418 23.72 21.09 -18.92
N GLN A 419 23.01 20.15 -19.55
CA GLN A 419 21.86 19.49 -18.95
C GLN A 419 22.25 18.71 -17.67
N ILE A 420 23.26 17.84 -17.75
CA ILE A 420 23.71 17.03 -16.61
C ILE A 420 24.21 17.95 -15.49
N SER A 421 24.88 19.06 -15.82
CA SER A 421 25.33 20.04 -14.82
C SER A 421 24.17 20.70 -14.09
N LYS A 422 23.08 21.07 -14.80
CA LYS A 422 21.86 21.61 -14.18
C LYS A 422 21.21 20.58 -13.25
N GLU A 423 21.08 19.33 -13.70
CA GLU A 423 20.52 18.24 -12.90
C GLU A 423 21.38 17.91 -11.67
N ASN A 424 22.71 17.89 -11.81
CA ASN A 424 23.65 17.73 -10.71
C ASN A 424 23.52 18.84 -9.67
N ASN A 425 23.38 20.10 -10.11
CA ASN A 425 23.17 21.23 -9.21
C ASN A 425 21.86 21.07 -8.41
N MET A 426 20.77 20.67 -9.07
CA MET A 426 19.49 20.40 -8.38
C MET A 426 19.61 19.24 -7.40
N LEU A 427 20.28 18.15 -7.79
CA LEU A 427 20.52 16.99 -6.92
C LEU A 427 21.34 17.37 -5.69
N LEU A 428 22.41 18.15 -5.85
CA LEU A 428 23.25 18.59 -4.75
C LEU A 428 22.50 19.54 -3.81
N GLN A 429 21.72 20.48 -4.35
CA GLN A 429 20.87 21.35 -3.53
C GLN A 429 19.90 20.53 -2.69
N ARG A 430 19.20 19.57 -3.29
CA ARG A 430 18.32 18.62 -2.57
C ARG A 430 19.11 17.80 -1.55
N HIS A 431 20.26 17.25 -1.93
CA HIS A 431 21.09 16.45 -1.03
C HIS A 431 21.56 17.25 0.21
N CYS A 432 21.89 18.53 0.05
CA CYS A 432 22.25 19.42 1.15
C CYS A 432 21.04 19.81 2.00
N LEU A 433 19.86 19.98 1.39
CA LEU A 433 18.62 20.29 2.09
C LEU A 433 18.22 19.17 3.09
N PHE A 434 18.43 17.92 2.70
CA PHE A 434 18.18 16.74 3.55
C PHE A 434 19.33 16.45 4.54
N ASP A 435 20.30 17.36 4.70
CA ASP A 435 21.33 17.20 5.74
C ASP A 435 20.69 17.28 7.15
N PRO A 436 20.97 16.31 8.04
CA PRO A 436 20.45 16.33 9.41
C PRO A 436 20.80 17.61 10.17
N GLY A 437 21.99 18.17 9.93
CA GLY A 437 22.44 19.41 10.56
C GLY A 437 21.66 20.64 10.11
N TYR A 438 21.20 20.67 8.85
CA TYR A 438 20.35 21.76 8.36
C TYR A 438 18.96 21.72 9.02
N THR A 439 18.39 20.53 9.19
CA THR A 439 17.09 20.35 9.85
C THR A 439 17.14 20.80 11.32
N LEU A 440 18.21 20.48 12.04
CA LEU A 440 18.44 20.99 13.41
C LEU A 440 18.59 22.51 13.44
N PHE A 441 19.28 23.09 12.46
CA PHE A 441 19.46 24.54 12.36
C PHE A 441 18.14 25.27 12.12
N VAL A 442 17.24 24.73 11.29
CA VAL A 442 15.88 25.29 11.11
C VAL A 442 15.10 25.27 12.43
N GLN A 443 15.19 24.19 13.22
CA GLN A 443 14.56 24.12 14.55
C GLN A 443 15.08 25.18 15.51
N GLN A 444 16.40 25.38 15.54
CA GLN A 444 17.04 26.40 16.38
C GLN A 444 16.62 27.81 15.95
N CYS A 445 16.57 28.08 14.65
CA CYS A 445 16.09 29.35 14.10
C CYS A 445 14.63 29.60 14.49
N PHE A 446 13.76 28.60 14.35
CA PHE A 446 12.35 28.70 14.73
C PHE A 446 12.20 28.97 16.22
N ALA A 447 12.85 28.18 17.08
CA ALA A 447 12.80 28.36 18.53
C ALA A 447 13.28 29.75 18.96
N HIS A 448 14.37 30.24 18.36
CA HIS A 448 14.90 31.59 18.63
C HIS A 448 13.92 32.68 18.19
N ALA A 449 13.32 32.56 16.99
CA ALA A 449 12.31 33.50 16.52
C ALA A 449 11.09 33.59 17.46
N ILE A 450 10.63 32.45 17.99
CA ILE A 450 9.55 32.39 18.97
C ILE A 450 9.97 33.05 20.30
N GLN A 451 11.18 32.78 20.80
CA GLN A 451 11.69 33.38 22.04
C GLN A 451 11.81 34.91 21.96
N LEU A 452 12.30 35.45 20.84
CA LEU A 452 12.34 36.90 20.62
C LEU A 452 10.95 37.54 20.66
N GLY A 453 9.91 36.77 20.36
CA GLY A 453 8.51 37.18 20.53
C GLY A 453 7.99 37.12 21.97
N GLU A 454 8.55 36.25 22.83
CA GLU A 454 8.10 36.04 24.22
C GLU A 454 8.74 37.03 25.22
N VAL A 455 9.93 37.56 24.95
CA VAL A 455 10.73 38.39 25.90
C VAL A 455 10.18 39.83 26.08
N GLN A 456 9.12 40.24 25.38
CA GLN A 456 8.41 41.49 25.66
C GLN A 456 6.89 41.27 25.65
N PRO A 457 6.28 41.14 26.85
CA PRO A 457 5.21 42.07 27.20
C PRO A 457 5.22 42.41 28.71
N ALA A 458 5.65 43.62 29.09
CA ALA A 458 5.53 44.08 30.49
C ALA A 458 5.49 45.61 30.64
N PHE A 459 4.56 46.30 29.99
CA PHE A 459 4.04 47.63 30.37
C PHE A 459 2.73 47.80 29.57
N SER A 460 1.52 48.00 30.07
CA SER A 460 0.88 48.17 31.38
C SER A 460 -0.59 47.71 31.17
N PRO A 461 -1.39 47.40 32.21
CA PRO A 461 -2.82 47.20 32.02
C PRO A 461 -3.47 48.48 31.45
N PRO A 462 -4.52 48.39 30.62
CA PRO A 462 -5.24 49.59 30.21
C PRO A 462 -5.90 50.20 31.45
N ALA A 463 -5.37 51.33 31.90
CA ALA A 463 -6.11 52.25 32.73
C ALA A 463 -7.34 52.70 31.94
N ALA A 464 -8.46 52.87 32.66
CA ALA A 464 -9.73 53.30 32.11
C ALA A 464 -9.57 54.54 31.23
N ASP A 465 -10.22 54.48 30.08
CA ASP A 465 -10.94 55.57 29.40
C ASP A 465 -10.39 56.99 29.63
N ASP A 466 -9.63 57.48 28.65
CA ASP A 466 -9.77 58.86 28.21
C ASP A 466 -9.46 58.92 26.71
N GLY A 467 -10.52 59.09 25.92
CA GLY A 467 -10.46 59.19 24.48
C GLY A 467 -9.59 60.35 24.01
N LYS A 468 -8.35 60.04 23.62
CA LYS A 468 -7.52 60.69 22.57
C LYS A 468 -6.11 60.11 22.60
N GLY A 469 -5.85 59.15 21.73
CA GLY A 469 -4.50 58.63 21.49
C GLY A 469 -4.55 57.49 20.50
N GLY A 470 -4.14 57.74 19.25
CA GLY A 470 -3.85 56.68 18.30
C GLY A 470 -2.75 55.80 18.87
N MET A 471 -3.10 54.58 19.27
CA MET A 471 -2.16 53.60 19.78
C MET A 471 -1.48 52.94 18.59
N ASP A 472 -0.14 52.96 18.57
CA ASP A 472 0.73 52.46 17.51
C ASP A 472 0.43 50.98 17.16
N VAL A 473 -0.37 50.77 16.11
CA VAL A 473 -0.62 49.45 15.50
C VAL A 473 0.62 48.94 14.74
N ASP A 474 1.54 49.84 14.40
CA ASP A 474 2.67 49.59 13.49
C ASP A 474 3.82 48.77 14.13
N GLU A 475 4.16 49.02 15.41
CA GLU A 475 5.22 48.25 16.10
C GLU A 475 4.78 46.80 16.40
N SER A 476 3.51 46.60 16.77
CA SER A 476 2.93 45.27 16.99
C SER A 476 2.86 44.43 15.70
N MET A 477 2.67 45.07 14.54
CA MET A 477 2.65 44.38 13.24
C MET A 477 4.04 43.94 12.81
N HIS A 478 5.06 44.79 12.95
CA HIS A 478 6.45 44.41 12.70
C HIS A 478 6.97 43.35 13.67
N GLN A 479 6.42 43.31 14.90
CA GLN A 479 6.92 42.39 15.91
C GLN A 479 6.60 40.92 15.64
N HIS A 480 5.50 40.63 14.92
CA HIS A 480 5.08 39.25 14.58
C HIS A 480 5.41 38.81 13.14
N GLN A 481 5.93 39.72 12.30
CA GLN A 481 6.43 39.38 10.95
C GLN A 481 7.53 38.31 11.01
N LEU A 482 8.46 38.42 11.96
CA LEU A 482 9.57 37.48 12.11
C LEU A 482 9.11 36.06 12.46
N GLN A 483 8.16 35.91 13.38
CA GLN A 483 7.58 34.64 13.80
C GLN A 483 6.74 34.03 12.68
N SER A 484 6.04 34.87 11.91
CA SER A 484 5.29 34.43 10.74
C SER A 484 6.20 33.88 9.65
N LEU A 485 7.31 34.58 9.36
CA LEU A 485 8.34 34.12 8.44
C LEU A 485 9.02 32.84 8.93
N ALA A 486 9.33 32.76 10.23
CA ALA A 486 9.90 31.55 10.83
C ALA A 486 8.92 30.36 10.76
N MET A 487 7.62 30.60 10.96
CA MET A 487 6.55 29.62 10.79
C MET A 487 6.48 29.14 9.34
N GLU A 488 6.49 30.06 8.39
CA GLU A 488 6.47 29.74 6.95
C GLU A 488 7.68 28.87 6.54
N LEU A 489 8.89 29.30 6.90
CA LEU A 489 10.12 28.52 6.68
C LEU A 489 10.00 27.11 7.28
N SER A 490 9.52 27.03 8.53
CA SER A 490 9.42 25.76 9.25
C SER A 490 8.37 24.83 8.64
N LEU A 491 7.25 25.37 8.15
CA LEU A 491 6.21 24.59 7.48
C LEU A 491 6.62 24.14 6.09
N SER A 492 7.34 24.97 5.33
CA SER A 492 7.93 24.57 4.04
C SER A 492 8.96 23.45 4.24
N HIS A 493 9.84 23.59 5.23
CA HIS A 493 10.79 22.53 5.59
C HIS A 493 10.09 21.27 6.11
N TYR A 494 8.99 21.42 6.86
CA TYR A 494 8.19 20.29 7.35
C TYR A 494 7.59 19.46 6.21
N ASP A 495 6.87 20.11 5.28
CA ASP A 495 6.25 19.46 4.11
C ASP A 495 7.30 18.84 3.16
N GLN A 496 8.33 19.61 2.81
CA GLN A 496 9.22 19.20 1.73
C GLN A 496 10.40 18.33 2.19
N VAL A 497 10.77 18.36 3.47
CA VAL A 497 11.97 17.67 3.98
C VAL A 497 11.65 16.74 5.13
N VAL A 498 11.12 17.25 6.24
CA VAL A 498 10.96 16.47 7.49
C VAL A 498 10.04 15.27 7.25
N THR A 499 8.88 15.49 6.64
CA THR A 499 7.88 14.44 6.41
C THR A 499 8.21 13.49 5.27
N ARG A 500 9.34 13.71 4.58
CA ARG A 500 9.80 12.92 3.43
C ARG A 500 11.11 12.21 3.68
N THR A 501 11.84 12.58 4.73
CA THR A 501 13.08 11.92 5.15
C THR A 501 12.77 10.49 5.63
N LYS A 502 13.58 9.52 5.21
CA LYS A 502 13.48 8.14 5.69
C LYS A 502 13.53 8.07 7.23
N ASP A 503 12.72 7.18 7.81
CA ASP A 503 12.60 6.93 9.26
C ASP A 503 12.11 8.13 10.10
N LEU A 504 11.83 9.28 9.48
CA LEU A 504 11.21 10.46 10.09
C LEU A 504 11.86 10.92 11.44
N PRO A 505 13.20 10.97 11.56
CA PRO A 505 13.89 11.14 12.85
C PRO A 505 13.58 12.46 13.56
N PHE A 506 13.16 13.49 12.82
CA PHE A 506 12.88 14.83 13.34
C PHE A 506 11.39 15.14 13.51
N LEU A 507 10.49 14.21 13.14
CA LEU A 507 9.05 14.45 13.09
C LEU A 507 8.48 14.86 14.46
N ALA A 508 8.81 14.11 15.52
CA ALA A 508 8.28 14.36 16.87
C ALA A 508 8.70 15.74 17.40
N ASN A 509 9.97 16.10 17.24
CA ASN A 509 10.50 17.39 17.72
C ASN A 509 9.93 18.57 16.92
N PHE A 510 9.86 18.48 15.58
CA PHE A 510 9.22 19.51 14.75
C PHE A 510 7.75 19.69 15.10
N SER A 511 7.01 18.59 15.22
CA SER A 511 5.59 18.60 15.54
C SER A 511 5.33 19.26 16.89
N SER A 512 6.12 18.93 17.91
CA SER A 512 6.04 19.56 19.24
C SER A 512 6.35 21.06 19.20
N LEU A 513 7.39 21.49 18.49
CA LEU A 513 7.74 22.91 18.37
C LEU A 513 6.60 23.73 17.72
N LEU A 514 6.08 23.24 16.60
CA LEU A 514 4.97 23.89 15.89
C LEU A 514 3.71 23.92 16.75
N GLN A 515 3.36 22.79 17.40
CA GLN A 515 2.19 22.71 18.26
C GLN A 515 2.26 23.66 19.46
N ASN A 516 3.43 23.76 20.10
CA ASN A 516 3.65 24.68 21.22
C ASN A 516 3.51 26.14 20.78
N ALA A 517 4.00 26.50 19.59
CA ALA A 517 3.85 27.84 19.03
C ALA A 517 2.36 28.19 18.77
N ILE A 518 1.59 27.26 18.18
CA ILE A 518 0.15 27.41 17.94
C ILE A 518 -0.62 27.55 19.26
N ALA A 519 -0.29 26.72 20.27
CA ALA A 519 -0.97 26.73 21.56
C ALA A 519 -0.76 28.05 22.33
N LYS A 520 0.46 28.60 22.29
CA LYS A 520 0.83 29.81 23.02
C LYS A 520 0.34 31.09 22.35
N CYS A 521 0.56 31.25 21.05
CA CYS A 521 0.38 32.51 20.34
C CYS A 521 -0.70 32.43 19.24
N TYR A 522 -1.71 33.31 19.30
CA TYR A 522 -2.78 33.33 18.29
C TYR A 522 -2.27 33.78 16.91
N ASN A 523 -1.26 34.65 16.83
CA ASN A 523 -0.69 35.05 15.55
C ASN A 523 0.13 33.91 14.92
N CYS A 524 0.79 33.06 15.72
CA CYS A 524 1.42 31.83 15.21
C CYS A 524 0.37 30.84 14.69
N ALA A 525 -0.75 30.71 15.39
CA ALA A 525 -1.90 29.93 14.90
C ALA A 525 -2.44 30.49 13.57
N LEU A 526 -2.57 31.82 13.45
CA LEU A 526 -2.99 32.47 12.21
C LEU A 526 -1.98 32.26 11.07
N ALA A 527 -0.68 32.36 11.34
CA ALA A 527 0.38 32.10 10.36
C ALA A 527 0.35 30.65 9.85
N PHE A 528 0.16 29.68 10.76
CA PHE A 528 0.00 28.27 10.41
C PHE A 528 -1.21 28.03 9.51
N HIS A 529 -2.36 28.60 9.86
CA HIS A 529 -3.58 28.50 9.05
C HIS A 529 -3.41 29.16 7.69
N SER A 530 -2.88 30.39 7.66
CA SER A 530 -2.67 31.17 6.44
C SER A 530 -1.76 30.45 5.45
N TYR A 531 -0.68 29.81 5.93
CA TYR A 531 0.22 29.01 5.09
C TYR A 531 -0.54 27.95 4.29
N PHE A 532 -1.37 27.15 4.96
CA PHE A 532 -2.09 26.04 4.30
C PHE A 532 -3.33 26.50 3.52
N SER A 533 -3.96 27.60 3.94
CA SER A 533 -5.06 28.23 3.19
C SER A 533 -4.57 28.76 1.83
N MET A 534 -3.39 29.39 1.81
CA MET A 534 -2.75 29.86 0.57
C MET A 534 -2.11 28.73 -0.26
N ARG A 535 -1.75 27.61 0.37
CA ARG A 535 -1.04 26.48 -0.26
C ARG A 535 -1.80 25.17 -0.05
N PRO A 536 -3.01 25.02 -0.61
CA PRO A 536 -3.84 23.84 -0.35
C PRO A 536 -3.26 22.54 -0.95
N SER A 537 -2.42 22.62 -1.99
CA SER A 537 -1.66 21.46 -2.49
C SER A 537 -0.58 20.99 -1.51
N ALA A 538 0.07 21.91 -0.79
CA ALA A 538 0.99 21.57 0.29
C ALA A 538 0.25 20.87 1.43
N PHE A 539 -0.91 21.39 1.85
CA PHE A 539 -1.74 20.71 2.85
C PHE A 539 -2.16 19.31 2.39
N ARG A 540 -2.57 19.15 1.13
CA ARG A 540 -2.89 17.84 0.53
C ARG A 540 -1.70 16.88 0.60
N ALA A 541 -0.48 17.34 0.32
CA ALA A 541 0.73 16.54 0.34
C ALA A 541 1.00 15.92 1.73
N VAL A 542 0.82 16.69 2.80
CA VAL A 542 1.03 16.22 4.18
C VAL A 542 -0.20 15.55 4.81
N ALA A 543 -1.41 16.00 4.52
CA ALA A 543 -2.63 15.52 5.17
C ALA A 543 -3.25 14.27 4.51
N THR A 544 -3.07 14.09 3.19
CA THR A 544 -3.75 13.01 2.44
C THR A 544 -2.82 12.12 1.63
N ARG A 545 -1.71 12.65 1.08
CA ARG A 545 -0.75 11.87 0.27
C ARG A 545 0.34 11.21 1.12
N ASN A 546 0.66 11.77 2.29
CA ASN A 546 1.74 11.25 3.12
C ASN A 546 1.43 9.83 3.62
N PRO A 547 2.33 8.84 3.40
CA PRO A 547 2.11 7.46 3.84
C PRO A 547 2.09 7.33 5.36
N ASP A 548 2.81 8.18 6.08
CA ASP A 548 2.91 8.14 7.54
C ASP A 548 1.64 8.68 8.22
N MET A 549 1.11 7.90 9.16
CA MET A 549 -0.14 8.22 9.85
C MET A 549 0.04 9.35 10.87
N GLU A 550 1.19 9.43 11.54
CA GLU A 550 1.43 10.45 12.57
C GLU A 550 1.52 11.85 11.96
N THR A 551 2.18 11.98 10.81
CA THR A 551 2.24 13.20 10.00
C THR A 551 0.84 13.69 9.63
N ARG A 552 0.00 12.81 9.04
CA ARG A 552 -1.39 13.17 8.68
C ARG A 552 -2.18 13.61 9.89
N ARG A 553 -2.10 12.85 10.99
CA ARG A 553 -2.82 13.15 12.24
C ARG A 553 -2.38 14.48 12.85
N PHE A 554 -1.08 14.76 12.86
CA PHE A 554 -0.52 15.99 13.40
C PHE A 554 -1.03 17.21 12.65
N VAL A 555 -0.91 17.22 11.31
CA VAL A 555 -1.25 18.43 10.53
C VAL A 555 -2.76 18.70 10.57
N CYS A 556 -3.59 17.65 10.50
CA CYS A 556 -5.05 17.77 10.62
C CYS A 556 -5.46 18.33 11.99
N ARG A 557 -4.88 17.82 13.09
CA ARG A 557 -5.18 18.33 14.44
C ARG A 557 -4.67 19.75 14.65
N SER A 558 -3.49 20.07 14.12
CA SER A 558 -2.88 21.39 14.26
C SER A 558 -3.68 22.47 13.52
N LEU A 559 -4.27 22.14 12.36
CA LEU A 559 -5.18 23.05 11.66
C LEU A 559 -6.41 23.39 12.52
N LEU A 560 -7.03 22.38 13.14
CA LEU A 560 -8.17 22.59 14.06
C LEU A 560 -7.79 23.39 15.29
N GLN A 561 -6.65 23.06 15.91
CA GLN A 561 -6.16 23.78 17.09
C GLN A 561 -5.84 25.24 16.75
N ALA A 562 -5.30 25.50 15.55
CA ALA A 562 -5.04 26.86 15.08
C ALA A 562 -6.34 27.65 14.88
N ALA A 563 -7.32 27.05 14.19
CA ALA A 563 -8.63 27.64 13.99
C ALA A 563 -9.34 27.95 15.33
N GLU A 564 -9.33 27.00 16.27
CA GLU A 564 -9.93 27.16 17.60
C GLU A 564 -9.21 28.25 18.43
N LYS A 565 -7.87 28.31 18.36
CA LYS A 565 -7.10 29.35 19.03
C LYS A 565 -7.45 30.74 18.51
N VAL A 566 -7.52 30.92 17.19
CA VAL A 566 -7.92 32.20 16.57
C VAL A 566 -9.35 32.54 16.96
N ARG A 567 -10.28 31.58 16.90
CA ARG A 567 -11.68 31.76 17.32
C ARG A 567 -11.80 32.28 18.76
N LYS A 568 -11.06 31.69 19.71
CA LYS A 568 -11.10 32.08 21.13
C LYS A 568 -10.38 33.41 21.40
N SER A 569 -9.26 33.67 20.73
CA SER A 569 -8.42 34.84 21.00
C SER A 569 -8.85 36.09 20.23
N ILE A 570 -9.22 35.97 18.95
CA ILE A 570 -9.67 37.08 18.09
C ILE A 570 -10.82 36.62 17.16
N PRO A 571 -12.07 36.60 17.66
CA PRO A 571 -13.23 36.17 16.87
C PRO A 571 -13.43 36.95 15.56
N ARG A 572 -13.02 38.23 15.51
CA ARG A 572 -13.19 39.07 14.29
C ARG A 572 -12.49 38.48 13.07
N LEU A 573 -11.25 38.00 13.21
CA LEU A 573 -10.49 37.37 12.11
C LEU A 573 -11.02 35.98 11.76
N TYR A 574 -11.72 35.34 12.70
CA TYR A 574 -12.37 34.06 12.47
C TYR A 574 -13.64 34.19 11.63
N HIS A 575 -14.45 35.24 11.86
CA HIS A 575 -15.75 35.42 11.24
C HIS A 575 -15.76 36.36 10.03
N SER A 576 -14.98 37.44 10.04
CA SER A 576 -15.08 38.50 9.03
C SER A 576 -13.88 38.49 8.08
N SER A 577 -14.14 38.49 6.78
CA SER A 577 -13.15 38.82 5.76
C SER A 577 -12.81 40.31 5.87
N SER A 578 -11.53 40.66 5.91
CA SER A 578 -11.13 42.09 5.99
C SER A 578 -11.45 42.78 4.66
N PRO A 579 -12.18 43.92 4.64
CA PRO A 579 -12.27 44.74 3.46
C PRO A 579 -10.87 45.29 3.13
N THR A 580 -10.53 45.24 1.85
CA THR A 580 -9.29 45.74 1.26
C THR A 580 -9.05 47.18 1.68
N ARG A 581 -7.91 47.48 2.32
CA ARG A 581 -7.45 48.86 2.47
C ARG A 581 -6.79 49.24 1.14
N THR A 582 -7.56 49.79 0.21
CA THR A 582 -7.02 50.49 -0.96
C THR A 582 -6.28 51.73 -0.46
N VAL A 583 -4.97 51.60 -0.19
CA VAL A 583 -4.09 52.77 -0.17
C VAL A 583 -3.79 53.07 -1.63
N VAL A 584 -4.54 54.01 -2.18
CA VAL A 584 -4.13 54.75 -3.37
C VAL A 584 -3.04 55.70 -2.87
N ASP A 585 -1.78 55.33 -3.03
CA ASP A 585 -0.69 56.30 -3.16
C ASP A 585 -0.22 56.20 -4.61
N ASP A 586 -0.74 57.12 -5.43
CA ASP A 586 0.01 57.64 -6.57
C ASP A 586 1.30 58.28 -6.00
N ASP A 587 2.43 58.09 -6.67
CA ASP A 587 3.78 58.67 -6.39
C ASP A 587 4.84 57.75 -5.73
N ALA A 588 5.09 56.57 -6.30
CA ALA A 588 6.39 55.90 -6.19
C ALA A 588 6.98 55.63 -7.57
N GLU A 589 8.07 56.35 -7.89
CA GLU A 589 8.85 56.22 -9.11
C GLU A 589 9.39 54.80 -9.31
N GLU A 590 9.48 54.39 -10.58
CA GLU A 590 9.98 53.10 -11.04
C GLU A 590 11.47 52.92 -10.69
N ASP A 591 11.78 52.13 -9.66
CA ASP A 591 13.11 51.55 -9.49
C ASP A 591 13.19 50.20 -10.22
N ALA A 592 14.10 50.15 -11.19
CA ALA A 592 14.39 49.00 -12.03
C ALA A 592 15.28 47.97 -11.32
N ASP A 593 14.71 47.18 -10.42
CA ASP A 593 15.29 45.88 -10.03
C ASP A 593 14.15 44.88 -9.73
N GLY A 594 14.10 43.80 -10.50
CA GLY A 594 12.98 42.86 -10.58
C GLY A 594 12.85 41.91 -9.38
N ASP A 595 12.59 42.43 -8.20
CA ASP A 595 12.28 41.61 -7.00
C ASP A 595 10.76 41.37 -6.88
N LYS A 596 10.25 40.40 -7.66
CA LYS A 596 8.85 39.98 -7.65
C LYS A 596 8.54 39.06 -6.45
N ASN A 597 8.80 39.49 -5.21
CA ASN A 597 8.46 38.69 -4.03
C ASN A 597 7.61 39.40 -2.96
N TRP A 598 7.05 40.57 -3.26
CA TRP A 598 6.10 41.28 -2.37
C TRP A 598 4.61 41.03 -2.72
N ALA A 599 4.30 40.20 -3.74
CA ALA A 599 2.93 40.06 -4.27
C ALA A 599 1.93 39.28 -3.39
N ILE A 600 2.27 38.91 -2.15
CA ILE A 600 1.35 38.17 -1.25
C ILE A 600 0.44 39.13 -0.44
N CYS A 601 0.72 40.43 -0.41
CA CYS A 601 0.00 41.38 0.44
C CYS A 601 -1.34 41.90 -0.11
N ASN A 602 -1.74 41.56 -1.34
CA ASN A 602 -2.92 42.16 -2.01
C ASN A 602 -4.10 41.21 -2.30
N MET A 603 -4.12 39.99 -1.74
CA MET A 603 -5.31 39.13 -1.83
C MET A 603 -6.28 39.38 -0.65
N PRO A 604 -7.61 39.31 -0.86
CA PRO A 604 -8.58 39.45 0.23
C PRO A 604 -8.26 38.41 1.31
N ARG A 605 -7.99 38.85 2.55
CA ARG A 605 -7.85 37.91 3.67
C ARG A 605 -9.21 37.30 3.96
N LEU A 606 -9.42 36.09 3.44
CA LEU A 606 -10.55 35.24 3.81
C LEU A 606 -10.56 35.04 5.33
N SER A 607 -11.75 34.94 5.90
CA SER A 607 -11.91 34.57 7.30
C SER A 607 -11.32 33.17 7.54
N VAL A 608 -10.81 32.91 8.76
CA VAL A 608 -10.27 31.58 9.10
C VAL A 608 -11.33 30.49 8.93
N LEU A 609 -12.60 30.82 9.21
CA LEU A 609 -13.74 29.93 8.98
C LEU A 609 -13.85 29.55 7.49
N GLN A 610 -13.93 30.52 6.58
CA GLN A 610 -14.05 30.25 5.13
C GLN A 610 -12.80 29.54 4.60
N GLY A 611 -11.60 30.00 4.97
CA GLY A 611 -10.35 29.38 4.52
C GLY A 611 -10.21 27.92 4.97
N THR A 612 -10.76 27.56 6.13
CA THR A 612 -10.78 26.15 6.59
C THR A 612 -11.71 25.30 5.72
N VAL A 613 -12.89 25.81 5.38
CA VAL A 613 -13.85 25.14 4.49
C VAL A 613 -13.29 25.01 3.07
N ASP A 614 -12.60 26.03 2.57
CA ASP A 614 -11.94 26.00 1.26
C ASP A 614 -10.84 24.91 1.20
N ILE A 615 -10.05 24.75 2.26
CA ILE A 615 -9.11 23.63 2.38
C ILE A 615 -9.86 22.30 2.29
N PHE A 616 -10.97 22.12 3.01
CA PHE A 616 -11.74 20.88 2.97
C PHE A 616 -12.30 20.61 1.57
N ASN A 617 -12.82 21.63 0.90
CA ASN A 617 -13.36 21.56 -0.46
C ASN A 617 -12.27 21.24 -1.49
N TYR A 618 -11.07 21.78 -1.32
CA TYR A 618 -9.92 21.43 -2.15
C TYR A 618 -9.54 19.94 -1.98
N LEU A 619 -9.42 19.46 -0.73
CA LEU A 619 -9.12 18.06 -0.45
C LEU A 619 -10.21 17.11 -0.97
N TRP A 620 -11.47 17.54 -0.90
CA TRP A 620 -12.62 16.76 -1.37
C TRP A 620 -12.49 16.37 -2.84
N ARG A 621 -11.86 17.19 -3.70
CA ARG A 621 -11.60 16.87 -5.12
C ARG A 621 -10.81 15.55 -5.30
N PHE A 622 -10.03 15.16 -4.28
CA PHE A 622 -9.10 14.03 -4.34
C PHE A 622 -9.40 12.90 -3.34
N PHE A 623 -10.55 12.95 -2.65
CA PHE A 623 -10.89 11.97 -1.60
C PHE A 623 -10.86 10.51 -2.08
N HIS A 624 -11.15 10.28 -3.37
CA HIS A 624 -11.18 8.98 -4.02
C HIS A 624 -9.79 8.37 -4.29
N ILE A 625 -8.72 9.18 -4.25
CA ILE A 625 -7.36 8.74 -4.58
C ILE A 625 -6.70 8.05 -3.38
N ASN A 626 -6.75 8.68 -2.20
CA ASN A 626 -5.99 8.24 -1.01
C ASN A 626 -6.92 7.78 0.13
N ILE A 627 -7.57 6.63 -0.07
CA ILE A 627 -8.51 6.03 0.90
C ILE A 627 -7.88 5.78 2.28
N ARG A 628 -6.56 5.60 2.37
CA ARG A 628 -5.84 5.40 3.66
C ARG A 628 -5.93 6.61 4.60
N SER A 629 -6.20 7.80 4.06
CA SER A 629 -6.25 9.05 4.83
C SER A 629 -7.66 9.43 5.29
N TRP A 630 -8.67 8.63 4.97
CA TRP A 630 -10.08 8.94 5.27
C TRP A 630 -10.32 9.18 6.76
N ASP A 631 -9.72 8.38 7.65
CA ASP A 631 -9.91 8.59 9.07
C ASP A 631 -9.39 9.94 9.54
N GLU A 632 -8.17 10.33 9.16
CA GLU A 632 -7.64 11.65 9.54
C GLU A 632 -8.40 12.81 8.89
N TYR A 633 -8.76 12.69 7.61
CA TYR A 633 -9.44 13.73 6.85
C TYR A 633 -10.87 13.98 7.35
N PHE A 634 -11.68 12.93 7.49
CA PHE A 634 -13.06 13.06 7.95
C PHE A 634 -13.15 13.34 9.45
N ALA A 635 -12.22 12.83 10.27
CA ALA A 635 -12.15 13.21 11.68
C ALA A 635 -11.77 14.69 11.86
N MET A 636 -10.97 15.26 10.96
CA MET A 636 -10.68 16.70 10.95
C MET A 636 -11.95 17.51 10.70
N ILE A 637 -12.74 17.14 9.69
CA ILE A 637 -14.01 17.83 9.38
C ILE A 637 -14.99 17.69 10.56
N LEU A 638 -15.07 16.51 11.19
CA LEU A 638 -15.87 16.30 12.40
C LEU A 638 -15.39 17.16 13.57
N GLY A 639 -14.07 17.29 13.76
CA GLY A 639 -13.51 18.16 14.78
C GLY A 639 -13.84 19.64 14.55
N PHE A 640 -13.87 20.07 13.28
CA PHE A 640 -14.32 21.42 12.91
C PHE A 640 -15.81 21.62 13.18
N ALA A 641 -16.66 20.66 12.78
CA ALA A 641 -18.11 20.72 13.01
C ALA A 641 -18.45 20.86 14.51
N ARG A 642 -17.67 20.23 15.39
CA ARG A 642 -17.86 20.28 16.85
C ARG A 642 -17.53 21.63 17.49
N ASN A 643 -16.97 22.59 16.75
CA ASN A 643 -16.63 23.92 17.29
C ASN A 643 -17.85 24.81 17.52
N GLY A 644 -18.96 24.57 16.81
CA GLY A 644 -20.21 25.32 16.97
C GLY A 644 -21.14 25.28 15.76
N ASP A 645 -22.30 25.90 15.92
CA ASP A 645 -23.38 25.92 14.93
C ASP A 645 -22.97 26.64 13.63
N LEU A 646 -22.08 27.64 13.71
CA LEU A 646 -21.56 28.33 12.54
C LEU A 646 -20.76 27.38 11.64
N GLU A 647 -19.87 26.57 12.21
CA GLU A 647 -19.09 25.58 11.48
C GLU A 647 -19.98 24.53 10.81
N VAL A 648 -21.01 24.06 11.52
CA VAL A 648 -22.03 23.15 10.97
C VAL A 648 -22.78 23.82 9.82
N SER A 649 -23.20 25.07 9.97
CA SER A 649 -23.93 25.81 8.92
C SER A 649 -23.14 25.95 7.62
N TYR A 650 -21.82 26.13 7.72
CA TYR A 650 -20.94 26.20 6.54
C TYR A 650 -20.73 24.82 5.91
N LEU A 651 -20.56 23.76 6.70
CA LEU A 651 -20.42 22.40 6.17
C LEU A 651 -21.71 21.93 5.49
N LEU A 652 -22.87 22.15 6.12
CA LEU A 652 -24.17 21.82 5.53
C LEU A 652 -24.47 22.70 4.32
N GLY A 653 -24.01 23.95 4.32
CA GLY A 653 -24.08 24.87 3.16
C GLY A 653 -23.22 24.46 1.97
N GLU A 654 -22.27 23.56 2.17
CA GLU A 654 -21.39 22.98 1.14
C GLU A 654 -21.74 21.51 0.83
N ASP A 655 -22.96 21.06 1.17
CA ASP A 655 -23.46 19.70 0.92
C ASP A 655 -22.61 18.58 1.53
N TYR A 656 -21.90 18.82 2.64
CA TYR A 656 -21.07 17.77 3.24
C TYR A 656 -21.88 16.55 3.65
N LEU A 657 -23.10 16.71 4.16
CA LEU A 657 -23.94 15.55 4.51
C LEU A 657 -24.28 14.73 3.26
N LEU A 658 -24.83 15.35 2.22
CA LEU A 658 -25.13 14.68 0.95
C LEU A 658 -23.90 13.99 0.35
N LYS A 659 -22.76 14.69 0.33
CA LYS A 659 -21.48 14.18 -0.14
C LYS A 659 -21.09 12.87 0.57
N LEU A 660 -21.26 12.81 1.90
CA LEU A 660 -20.96 11.64 2.73
C LEU A 660 -22.00 10.51 2.56
N LEU A 661 -23.29 10.86 2.47
CA LEU A 661 -24.35 9.87 2.19
C LEU A 661 -24.11 9.18 0.85
N ARG A 662 -23.67 9.91 -0.18
CA ARG A 662 -23.27 9.34 -1.47
C ARG A 662 -22.06 8.42 -1.38
N ILE A 663 -21.14 8.60 -0.42
CA ILE A 663 -20.04 7.64 -0.20
C ILE A 663 -20.61 6.29 0.25
N ILE A 664 -21.57 6.29 1.18
CA ILE A 664 -22.19 5.07 1.71
C ILE A 664 -23.10 4.42 0.65
N ASN A 665 -23.86 5.23 -0.08
CA ASN A 665 -24.79 4.78 -1.13
C ASN A 665 -24.13 4.39 -2.45
N ALA A 666 -22.82 4.56 -2.58
CA ALA A 666 -22.11 4.29 -3.82
C ALA A 666 -22.32 2.84 -4.25
N ASP A 667 -22.92 2.67 -5.43
CA ASP A 667 -23.26 1.37 -5.99
C ASP A 667 -22.90 1.32 -7.48
N PRO A 668 -22.26 0.23 -7.97
CA PRO A 668 -21.91 0.07 -9.38
C PRO A 668 -23.09 0.18 -10.35
N MET A 669 -24.31 -0.10 -9.89
CA MET A 669 -25.52 -0.08 -10.71
C MET A 669 -26.17 1.32 -10.79
N THR A 670 -25.67 2.28 -10.01
CA THR A 670 -26.20 3.66 -10.00
C THR A 670 -25.31 4.59 -10.82
N ASP A 671 -25.93 5.52 -11.56
CA ASP A 671 -25.17 6.59 -12.21
C ASP A 671 -24.64 7.54 -11.13
N GLN A 672 -23.32 7.71 -11.10
CA GLN A 672 -22.61 8.43 -10.05
C GLN A 672 -21.57 9.36 -10.68
N PRO A 673 -21.28 10.51 -10.06
CA PRO A 673 -20.22 11.38 -10.56
C PRO A 673 -18.85 10.68 -10.60
N VAL A 674 -17.99 11.09 -11.55
CA VAL A 674 -16.72 10.42 -11.89
C VAL A 674 -15.80 10.16 -10.69
N ASN A 675 -15.79 11.06 -9.71
CA ASN A 675 -15.00 10.91 -8.48
C ASN A 675 -15.47 9.71 -7.63
N TYR A 676 -16.77 9.44 -7.53
CA TYR A 676 -17.33 8.27 -6.83
C TYR A 676 -17.10 6.97 -7.61
N GLN A 677 -17.20 7.01 -8.94
CA GLN A 677 -16.87 5.85 -9.79
C GLN A 677 -15.40 5.44 -9.61
N ARG A 678 -14.47 6.41 -9.60
CA ARG A 678 -13.05 6.15 -9.32
C ARG A 678 -12.82 5.64 -7.90
N MET A 679 -13.57 6.14 -6.91
CA MET A 679 -13.52 5.62 -5.54
C MET A 679 -13.89 4.14 -5.49
N MET A 680 -14.99 3.76 -6.15
CA MET A 680 -15.43 2.36 -6.22
C MET A 680 -14.39 1.47 -6.88
N ALA A 681 -13.83 1.88 -8.02
CA ALA A 681 -12.76 1.13 -8.67
C ALA A 681 -11.53 0.94 -7.76
N ASN A 682 -11.16 1.97 -6.98
CA ASN A 682 -10.05 1.88 -6.02
C ASN A 682 -10.36 0.98 -4.83
N LEU A 683 -11.62 0.92 -4.38
CA LEU A 683 -12.04 -0.01 -3.32
C LEU A 683 -12.08 -1.46 -3.82
N MET A 684 -12.56 -1.70 -5.04
CA MET A 684 -12.59 -3.04 -5.65
C MET A 684 -11.19 -3.62 -5.90
N ARG A 685 -10.22 -2.78 -6.27
CA ARG A 685 -8.81 -3.21 -6.46
C ARG A 685 -8.10 -3.58 -5.16
N ARG A 686 -8.63 -3.21 -4.00
CA ARG A 686 -8.00 -3.58 -2.72
C ARG A 686 -8.32 -5.03 -2.41
N PHE A 687 -7.27 -5.83 -2.19
CA PHE A 687 -7.38 -7.20 -1.70
C PHE A 687 -8.24 -7.27 -0.42
N ALA A 688 -9.06 -8.31 -0.31
CA ALA A 688 -10.06 -8.53 0.76
C ALA A 688 -9.50 -8.41 2.20
N ASN A 689 -8.19 -8.58 2.40
CA ASN A 689 -7.55 -8.61 3.72
C ASN A 689 -7.39 -7.24 4.40
N LYS A 690 -7.73 -6.11 3.74
CA LYS A 690 -7.65 -4.78 4.37
C LYS A 690 -8.76 -3.84 3.91
N ALA A 691 -9.95 -4.04 4.48
CA ALA A 691 -11.11 -3.19 4.29
C ALA A 691 -10.80 -1.70 4.56
N ALA A 692 -11.45 -0.81 3.82
CA ALA A 692 -11.36 0.63 4.08
C ALA A 692 -12.09 0.98 5.38
N SER A 693 -11.53 1.95 6.13
CA SER A 693 -12.16 2.47 7.33
C SER A 693 -13.18 3.55 6.96
N TYR A 694 -14.43 3.34 7.36
CA TYR A 694 -15.54 4.28 7.25
C TYR A 694 -15.87 4.91 8.61
N VAL A 695 -15.12 4.61 9.67
CA VAL A 695 -15.45 5.00 11.05
C VAL A 695 -15.63 6.52 11.19
N SER A 696 -14.70 7.30 10.64
CA SER A 696 -14.75 8.76 10.71
C SER A 696 -15.84 9.36 9.80
N ILE A 697 -16.15 8.71 8.68
CA ILE A 697 -17.26 9.10 7.77
C ILE A 697 -18.59 8.91 8.48
N ILE A 698 -18.83 7.72 9.03
CA ILE A 698 -20.07 7.38 9.76
C ILE A 698 -20.22 8.29 10.97
N SER A 699 -19.13 8.59 11.68
CA SER A 699 -19.15 9.52 12.82
C SER A 699 -19.48 10.96 12.42
N LEU A 700 -19.06 11.39 11.23
CA LEU A 700 -19.41 12.71 10.70
C LEU A 700 -20.87 12.77 10.24
N ILE A 701 -21.37 11.71 9.57
CA ILE A 701 -22.80 11.59 9.22
C ILE A 701 -23.66 11.61 10.48
N ASP A 702 -23.32 10.80 11.49
CA ASP A 702 -24.01 10.74 12.79
C ASP A 702 -24.10 12.12 13.44
N TYR A 703 -22.98 12.84 13.50
CA TYR A 703 -22.95 14.18 14.08
C TYR A 703 -23.75 15.20 13.26
N LEU A 704 -23.59 15.27 11.94
CA LEU A 704 -24.34 16.23 11.11
C LEU A 704 -25.84 15.96 11.15
N MET A 705 -26.27 14.68 11.09
CA MET A 705 -27.67 14.31 11.21
C MET A 705 -28.27 14.64 12.58
N SER A 706 -27.47 14.71 13.65
CA SER A 706 -27.99 15.09 14.98
C SER A 706 -28.26 16.59 15.12
N GLN A 707 -27.77 17.40 14.18
CA GLN A 707 -28.01 18.85 14.14
C GLN A 707 -29.23 19.22 13.27
N LEU A 708 -29.79 18.26 12.52
CA LEU A 708 -30.93 18.48 11.63
C LEU A 708 -32.26 18.44 12.39
N GLU A 709 -33.31 18.96 11.75
CA GLU A 709 -34.67 18.87 12.27
C GLU A 709 -35.07 17.41 12.54
N PRO A 710 -35.54 17.10 13.77
CA PRO A 710 -35.88 15.74 14.15
C PRO A 710 -37.14 15.23 13.44
N THR A 711 -38.07 16.10 13.04
CA THR A 711 -39.31 15.73 12.33
C THR A 711 -39.30 16.27 10.91
N LEU A 712 -39.57 15.40 9.93
CA LEU A 712 -39.67 15.81 8.54
C LEU A 712 -41.07 16.34 8.22
N SER A 713 -41.15 17.60 7.77
CA SER A 713 -42.35 18.15 7.14
C SER A 713 -41.93 18.95 5.89
N ALA A 714 -42.84 19.10 4.93
CA ALA A 714 -42.57 19.85 3.70
C ALA A 714 -42.19 21.33 3.95
N GLU A 715 -42.50 21.86 5.14
CA GLU A 715 -42.19 23.23 5.56
C GLU A 715 -40.74 23.39 6.06
N VAL A 716 -40.01 22.29 6.27
CA VAL A 716 -38.66 22.26 6.87
C VAL A 716 -37.60 21.77 5.88
N ILE A 717 -37.91 21.79 4.58
CA ILE A 717 -36.98 21.48 3.50
C ILE A 717 -36.53 22.79 2.83
N VAL A 718 -35.22 23.00 2.74
CA VAL A 718 -34.63 24.09 1.95
C VAL A 718 -34.32 23.61 0.53
N ASP A 719 -34.49 24.51 -0.44
CA ASP A 719 -34.23 24.23 -1.85
C ASP A 719 -32.72 24.17 -2.13
N GLU A 720 -31.96 25.15 -1.64
CA GLU A 720 -30.50 25.18 -1.76
C GLU A 720 -29.82 24.96 -0.41
N ALA A 721 -28.79 24.11 -0.38
CA ALA A 721 -28.04 23.84 0.84
C ALA A 721 -27.41 25.12 1.44
N ALA A 722 -26.98 26.05 0.57
CA ALA A 722 -26.38 27.32 0.95
C ALA A 722 -27.28 28.21 1.81
N ASP A 723 -28.60 28.04 1.75
CA ASP A 723 -29.58 28.80 2.55
C ASP A 723 -29.42 28.55 4.05
N ARG A 724 -28.76 27.45 4.45
CA ARG A 724 -28.46 27.13 5.85
C ARG A 724 -27.39 28.01 6.46
N ARG A 725 -26.62 28.75 5.66
CA ARG A 725 -25.50 29.56 6.15
C ARG A 725 -26.02 30.66 7.07
N GLY A 726 -25.50 30.70 8.29
CA GLY A 726 -25.92 31.66 9.32
C GLY A 726 -27.20 31.30 10.07
N MET A 727 -27.83 30.15 9.77
CA MET A 727 -28.87 29.58 10.63
C MET A 727 -28.27 29.01 11.92
N GLN A 728 -29.13 28.80 12.92
CA GLN A 728 -28.80 28.06 14.15
C GLN A 728 -29.58 26.75 14.17
N GLN A 729 -29.09 25.77 14.94
CA GLN A 729 -29.77 24.48 15.07
C GLN A 729 -31.18 24.63 15.68
N PRO A 730 -32.14 23.76 15.31
CA PRO A 730 -32.03 22.67 14.33
C PRO A 730 -31.98 23.17 12.87
N PHE A 731 -31.20 22.49 12.03
CA PHE A 731 -31.03 22.83 10.61
C PHE A 731 -32.04 22.08 9.71
N ALA A 732 -32.54 22.76 8.68
CA ALA A 732 -33.46 22.20 7.70
C ALA A 732 -32.81 21.14 6.79
N TRP A 733 -33.60 20.16 6.35
CA TRP A 733 -33.18 19.13 5.39
C TRP A 733 -33.14 19.67 3.96
N THR A 734 -32.38 19.03 3.07
CA THR A 734 -32.54 19.23 1.61
C THR A 734 -33.28 18.04 1.02
N SER A 735 -33.92 18.27 -0.13
CA SER A 735 -34.59 17.20 -0.86
C SER A 735 -33.63 16.08 -1.29
N GLU A 736 -32.39 16.41 -1.66
CA GLU A 736 -31.38 15.42 -2.07
C GLU A 736 -30.88 14.56 -0.90
N GLU A 737 -30.64 15.16 0.28
CA GLU A 737 -30.24 14.40 1.47
C GLU A 737 -31.35 13.44 1.93
N PHE A 738 -32.61 13.90 1.88
CA PHE A 738 -33.76 13.06 2.19
C PHE A 738 -33.85 11.89 1.19
N GLN A 739 -33.76 12.17 -0.11
CA GLN A 739 -33.75 11.12 -1.14
C GLN A 739 -32.62 10.12 -0.94
N ALA A 740 -31.42 10.57 -0.52
CA ALA A 740 -30.29 9.69 -0.28
C ALA A 740 -30.53 8.68 0.86
N ILE A 741 -31.22 9.06 1.93
CA ILE A 741 -31.55 8.11 3.02
C ILE A 741 -32.82 7.29 2.73
N HIS A 742 -33.69 7.78 1.84
CA HIS A 742 -35.01 7.21 1.58
C HIS A 742 -35.06 6.23 0.40
N HIS A 743 -34.31 6.49 -0.68
CA HIS A 743 -34.45 5.79 -1.95
C HIS A 743 -33.70 4.44 -1.97
N HIS A 744 -34.23 3.50 -2.76
CA HIS A 744 -33.52 2.29 -3.17
C HIS A 744 -33.77 2.05 -4.67
N PRO A 745 -32.71 1.91 -5.51
CA PRO A 745 -32.85 1.86 -6.97
C PRO A 745 -33.77 0.76 -7.50
N GLU A 746 -33.67 -0.45 -6.93
CA GLU A 746 -34.43 -1.61 -7.39
C GLU A 746 -35.73 -1.89 -6.60
N ARG A 747 -35.99 -1.17 -5.51
CA ARG A 747 -37.02 -1.56 -4.52
C ARG A 747 -37.68 -0.36 -3.88
N GLN A 748 -39.00 -0.32 -3.90
CA GLN A 748 -39.74 0.84 -3.38
C GLN A 748 -39.83 0.89 -1.85
N VAL A 749 -39.64 -0.23 -1.12
CA VAL A 749 -39.96 -0.33 0.32
C VAL A 749 -38.71 -0.33 1.23
N SER A 750 -37.51 -0.61 0.71
CA SER A 750 -36.26 -0.60 1.49
C SER A 750 -35.46 0.69 1.28
N SER A 751 -34.43 0.91 2.11
CA SER A 751 -33.44 1.99 2.00
C SER A 751 -32.07 1.41 1.63
N LEU A 752 -31.48 1.87 0.53
CA LEU A 752 -30.13 1.46 0.13
C LEU A 752 -29.08 1.90 1.16
N PHE A 753 -29.26 3.08 1.75
CA PHE A 753 -28.37 3.62 2.76
C PHE A 753 -28.26 2.73 4.00
N VAL A 754 -29.41 2.28 4.52
CA VAL A 754 -29.45 1.38 5.68
C VAL A 754 -28.79 0.04 5.35
N GLU A 755 -29.06 -0.51 4.16
CA GLU A 755 -28.45 -1.75 3.69
C GLU A 755 -26.93 -1.65 3.61
N LYS A 756 -26.39 -0.61 2.96
CA LYS A 756 -24.95 -0.39 2.84
C LYS A 756 -24.30 -0.11 4.19
N LEU A 757 -24.97 0.65 5.07
CA LEU A 757 -24.46 0.97 6.41
C LEU A 757 -24.31 -0.30 7.28
N LEU A 758 -25.25 -1.24 7.17
CA LEU A 758 -25.18 -2.54 7.85
C LEU A 758 -24.11 -3.45 7.22
N ASP A 759 -24.02 -3.49 5.90
CA ASP A 759 -22.99 -4.25 5.16
C ASP A 759 -21.56 -3.81 5.54
N LEU A 760 -21.35 -2.51 5.76
CA LEU A 760 -20.05 -1.97 6.18
C LEU A 760 -19.62 -2.46 7.57
N ASN A 761 -20.58 -2.70 8.47
CA ASN A 761 -20.38 -3.25 9.81
C ASN A 761 -19.30 -2.54 10.65
N GLN A 762 -19.25 -1.21 10.59
CA GLN A 762 -18.28 -0.35 11.30
C GLN A 762 -18.99 0.69 12.18
N ALA A 763 -18.27 1.30 13.13
CA ALA A 763 -18.75 2.39 13.99
C ALA A 763 -20.10 2.12 14.67
N PHE A 764 -20.24 0.99 15.38
CA PHE A 764 -21.52 0.49 15.93
C PHE A 764 -22.34 1.53 16.68
N LYS A 765 -21.72 2.33 17.56
CA LYS A 765 -22.42 3.35 18.35
C LYS A 765 -23.07 4.41 17.46
N GLN A 766 -22.34 4.88 16.45
CA GLN A 766 -22.77 5.90 15.52
C GLN A 766 -23.82 5.35 14.55
N THR A 767 -23.62 4.12 14.05
CA THR A 767 -24.61 3.41 13.22
C THR A 767 -25.94 3.25 13.96
N SER A 768 -25.93 2.82 15.23
CA SER A 768 -27.15 2.72 16.04
C SER A 768 -27.81 4.08 16.27
N SER A 769 -27.02 5.12 16.51
CA SER A 769 -27.52 6.48 16.70
C SER A 769 -28.18 7.05 15.44
N ILE A 770 -27.61 6.78 14.25
CA ILE A 770 -28.20 7.13 12.95
C ILE A 770 -29.54 6.39 12.75
N LEU A 771 -29.56 5.06 12.94
CA LEU A 771 -30.79 4.26 12.77
C LEU A 771 -31.90 4.70 13.73
N SER A 772 -31.55 4.95 15.00
CA SER A 772 -32.51 5.43 16.00
C SER A 772 -33.13 6.78 15.60
N ARG A 773 -32.34 7.70 15.03
CA ARG A 773 -32.88 8.96 14.49
C ARG A 773 -33.81 8.72 13.31
N MET A 774 -33.40 7.92 12.33
CA MET A 774 -34.24 7.61 11.16
C MET A 774 -35.60 7.04 11.56
N ILE A 775 -35.64 6.15 12.57
CA ILE A 775 -36.89 5.56 13.09
C ILE A 775 -37.79 6.64 13.72
N ARG A 776 -37.22 7.61 14.43
CA ARG A 776 -37.98 8.68 15.13
C ARG A 776 -38.38 9.84 14.24
N THR A 777 -37.78 9.98 13.06
CA THR A 777 -37.99 11.15 12.20
C THR A 777 -39.35 11.14 11.49
N GLY A 778 -39.92 9.96 11.22
CA GLY A 778 -41.26 9.83 10.66
C GLY A 778 -41.61 8.39 10.25
N ASP A 779 -42.90 8.12 10.06
CA ASP A 779 -43.44 6.78 9.78
C ASP A 779 -42.86 6.14 8.51
N GLU A 780 -42.60 6.95 7.48
CA GLU A 780 -42.04 6.47 6.21
C GLU A 780 -40.61 5.92 6.38
N LEU A 781 -39.75 6.62 7.12
CA LEU A 781 -38.38 6.18 7.40
C LEU A 781 -38.35 4.99 8.36
N ASP A 782 -39.27 4.94 9.34
CA ASP A 782 -39.46 3.77 10.20
C ASP A 782 -39.78 2.51 9.37
N MET A 783 -40.76 2.62 8.46
CA MET A 783 -41.13 1.53 7.54
C MET A 783 -39.97 1.08 6.65
N LYS A 784 -39.14 2.02 6.19
CA LYS A 784 -37.96 1.74 5.37
C LYS A 784 -36.88 0.98 6.13
N VAL A 785 -36.58 1.38 7.36
CA VAL A 785 -35.64 0.67 8.23
C VAL A 785 -36.15 -0.74 8.51
N PHE A 786 -37.42 -0.87 8.90
CA PHE A 786 -38.08 -2.16 9.14
C PHE A 786 -37.99 -3.12 7.94
N ALA A 787 -38.39 -2.66 6.76
CA ALA A 787 -38.36 -3.47 5.54
C ALA A 787 -36.94 -3.90 5.15
N THR A 788 -35.95 -3.01 5.36
CA THR A 788 -34.54 -3.30 5.08
C THR A 788 -33.99 -4.36 6.03
N LEU A 789 -34.29 -4.28 7.33
CA LEU A 789 -33.89 -5.28 8.32
C LEU A 789 -34.47 -6.67 7.99
N ARG A 790 -35.75 -6.75 7.62
CA ARG A 790 -36.38 -8.02 7.21
C ARG A 790 -35.76 -8.62 5.95
N LYS A 791 -35.32 -7.79 5.01
CA LYS A 791 -34.63 -8.22 3.79
C LYS A 791 -33.24 -8.79 4.10
N GLN A 792 -32.46 -8.11 4.94
CA GLN A 792 -31.10 -8.55 5.29
C GLN A 792 -31.08 -9.84 6.13
N MET A 793 -32.20 -10.17 6.79
CA MET A 793 -32.35 -11.38 7.60
C MET A 793 -33.08 -12.49 6.85
N GLN A 794 -32.45 -13.05 5.82
CA GLN A 794 -32.97 -14.18 5.02
C GLN A 794 -31.91 -15.29 4.90
N GLY A 795 -31.70 -16.05 5.97
CA GLY A 795 -30.61 -17.03 6.09
C GLY A 795 -30.66 -18.17 5.06
N ASP A 796 -31.84 -18.51 4.56
CA ASP A 796 -32.03 -19.60 3.58
C ASP A 796 -31.57 -19.24 2.15
N THR A 797 -31.24 -17.97 1.87
CA THR A 797 -30.99 -17.46 0.50
C THR A 797 -29.74 -16.59 0.35
N SER A 798 -29.10 -16.19 1.45
CA SER A 798 -27.99 -15.23 1.45
C SER A 798 -26.71 -15.86 2.01
N ALA A 799 -25.59 -15.67 1.33
CA ALA A 799 -24.26 -16.03 1.82
C ALA A 799 -23.68 -14.99 2.81
N LYS A 800 -24.36 -13.85 3.01
CA LYS A 800 -23.89 -12.77 3.90
C LYS A 800 -24.26 -13.04 5.37
N PRO A 801 -23.40 -12.68 6.33
CA PRO A 801 -23.71 -12.81 7.75
C PRO A 801 -24.83 -11.85 8.18
N MET A 802 -25.77 -12.36 8.97
CA MET A 802 -26.94 -11.67 9.51
C MET A 802 -26.66 -10.92 10.81
N ASP A 803 -25.53 -11.15 11.48
CA ASP A 803 -25.14 -10.49 12.75
C ASP A 803 -25.37 -8.97 12.77
N PRO A 804 -24.96 -8.18 11.75
CA PRO A 804 -25.19 -6.73 11.75
C PRO A 804 -26.68 -6.36 11.77
N ALA A 805 -27.50 -7.08 10.99
CA ALA A 805 -28.93 -6.85 10.90
C ALA A 805 -29.66 -7.29 12.18
N ILE A 806 -29.24 -8.38 12.83
CA ILE A 806 -29.80 -8.86 14.10
C ILE A 806 -29.55 -7.83 15.21
N ARG A 807 -28.34 -7.28 15.30
CA ARG A 807 -28.04 -6.21 16.28
C ARG A 807 -28.88 -4.96 16.04
N ALA A 808 -29.03 -4.56 14.79
CA ALA A 808 -29.87 -3.41 14.42
C ALA A 808 -31.37 -3.67 14.68
N ALA A 809 -31.83 -4.92 14.57
CA ALA A 809 -33.19 -5.31 14.94
C ALA A 809 -33.46 -5.14 16.44
N ALA A 810 -32.48 -5.41 17.31
CA ALA A 810 -32.62 -5.20 18.74
C ALA A 810 -32.87 -3.71 19.06
N LEU A 811 -32.08 -2.83 18.44
CA LEU A 811 -32.25 -1.39 18.53
C LEU A 811 -33.61 -0.93 17.99
N TYR A 812 -34.05 -1.49 16.86
CA TYR A 812 -35.34 -1.16 16.25
C TYR A 812 -36.49 -1.43 17.22
N VAL A 813 -36.50 -2.60 17.87
CA VAL A 813 -37.54 -3.00 18.84
C VAL A 813 -37.59 -2.09 20.06
N GLU A 814 -36.47 -1.48 20.44
CA GLU A 814 -36.42 -0.50 21.54
C GLU A 814 -36.88 0.89 21.12
N CYS A 815 -36.59 1.30 19.88
CA CYS A 815 -36.84 2.66 19.40
C CYS A 815 -38.20 2.85 18.72
N SER A 816 -38.78 1.80 18.14
CA SER A 816 -40.03 1.89 17.39
C SER A 816 -41.22 2.12 18.31
N GLU A 817 -42.08 3.06 17.92
CA GLU A 817 -43.36 3.34 18.58
C GLU A 817 -44.46 2.36 18.15
N SER A 818 -44.27 1.65 17.02
CA SER A 818 -45.23 0.67 16.50
C SER A 818 -45.03 -0.71 17.12
N THR A 819 -45.95 -1.08 18.03
CA THR A 819 -45.96 -2.42 18.63
C THR A 819 -46.10 -3.53 17.59
N GLU A 820 -46.93 -3.35 16.56
CA GLU A 820 -47.17 -4.35 15.50
C GLU A 820 -45.90 -4.64 14.68
N ARG A 821 -45.18 -3.60 14.25
CA ARG A 821 -43.93 -3.77 13.48
C ARG A 821 -42.84 -4.40 14.34
N ALA A 822 -42.72 -3.97 15.59
CA ALA A 822 -41.78 -4.55 16.52
C ALA A 822 -42.06 -6.05 16.76
N GLN A 823 -43.31 -6.44 17.02
CA GLN A 823 -43.73 -7.84 17.14
C GLN A 823 -43.44 -8.64 15.86
N THR A 824 -43.78 -8.08 14.69
CA THR A 824 -43.48 -8.70 13.39
C THR A 824 -41.98 -8.94 13.20
N LEU A 825 -41.14 -7.98 13.60
CA LEU A 825 -39.69 -8.11 13.52
C LEU A 825 -39.14 -9.16 14.50
N ILE A 826 -39.64 -9.18 15.75
CA ILE A 826 -39.26 -10.20 16.75
C ILE A 826 -39.57 -11.60 16.21
N ARG A 827 -40.79 -11.81 15.70
CA ARG A 827 -41.18 -13.08 15.08
C ARG A 827 -40.27 -13.45 13.92
N HIS A 828 -39.96 -12.49 13.05
CA HIS A 828 -39.07 -12.69 11.91
C HIS A 828 -37.68 -13.13 12.35
N VAL A 829 -37.06 -12.44 13.32
CA VAL A 829 -35.73 -12.81 13.86
C VAL A 829 -35.76 -14.21 14.47
N CYS A 830 -36.73 -14.50 15.34
CA CYS A 830 -36.86 -15.82 15.97
C CYS A 830 -37.02 -16.96 14.95
N PHE A 831 -37.71 -16.72 13.84
CA PHE A 831 -37.87 -17.71 12.77
C PHE A 831 -36.55 -18.04 12.04
N GLN A 832 -35.62 -17.09 11.98
CA GLN A 832 -34.30 -17.29 11.33
C GLN A 832 -33.33 -18.12 12.17
N ALA A 833 -33.67 -18.46 13.42
CA ALA A 833 -32.85 -19.29 14.30
C ALA A 833 -32.39 -20.62 13.68
N ARG A 834 -33.21 -21.18 12.77
CA ARG A 834 -32.93 -22.43 12.05
C ARG A 834 -31.83 -22.33 10.99
N SER A 835 -31.50 -21.11 10.56
CA SER A 835 -30.62 -20.80 9.43
C SER A 835 -29.38 -20.01 9.86
N LEU A 836 -29.15 -19.86 11.17
CA LEU A 836 -27.98 -19.15 11.72
C LEU A 836 -26.69 -19.88 11.35
N GLN A 837 -25.70 -19.12 10.90
CA GLN A 837 -24.35 -19.61 10.64
C GLN A 837 -23.49 -19.53 11.90
N HIS A 838 -22.47 -20.39 12.03
CA HIS A 838 -21.68 -20.62 13.25
C HIS A 838 -21.29 -19.38 14.09
N SER A 839 -21.06 -18.20 13.48
CA SER A 839 -20.68 -16.96 14.18
C SER A 839 -21.83 -16.08 14.69
N GLU A 840 -23.09 -16.38 14.35
CA GLU A 840 -24.24 -15.47 14.55
C GLU A 840 -25.00 -15.70 15.87
N GLY A 841 -24.84 -16.89 16.47
CA GLY A 841 -25.46 -17.29 17.74
C GLY A 841 -25.35 -16.26 18.86
N PRO A 842 -24.16 -15.68 19.14
CA PRO A 842 -24.02 -14.67 20.18
C PRO A 842 -24.82 -13.38 19.91
N ALA A 843 -24.96 -12.97 18.66
CA ALA A 843 -25.74 -11.79 18.28
C ALA A 843 -27.24 -12.03 18.49
N PHE A 844 -27.71 -13.21 18.08
CA PHE A 844 -29.08 -13.66 18.30
C PHE A 844 -29.42 -13.72 19.80
N MET A 845 -28.54 -14.31 20.61
CA MET A 845 -28.79 -14.42 22.05
C MET A 845 -28.81 -13.06 22.74
N ARG A 846 -27.98 -12.09 22.32
CA ARG A 846 -28.07 -10.71 22.81
C ARG A 846 -29.40 -10.06 22.43
N PHE A 847 -29.86 -10.25 21.20
CA PHE A 847 -31.18 -9.75 20.76
C PHE A 847 -32.30 -10.29 21.66
N VAL A 848 -32.36 -11.61 21.85
CA VAL A 848 -33.40 -12.24 22.68
C VAL A 848 -33.31 -11.78 24.14
N ALA A 849 -32.10 -11.74 24.71
CA ALA A 849 -31.91 -11.26 26.07
C ALA A 849 -32.36 -9.80 26.24
N GLN A 850 -32.06 -8.94 25.26
CA GLN A 850 -32.46 -7.53 25.29
C GLN A 850 -33.99 -7.35 25.24
N VAL A 851 -34.68 -8.09 24.37
CA VAL A 851 -36.15 -8.07 24.27
C VAL A 851 -36.83 -8.62 25.53
N LEU A 852 -36.23 -9.62 26.18
CA LEU A 852 -36.78 -10.24 27.40
C LEU A 852 -36.40 -9.49 28.69
N SER A 853 -35.32 -8.70 28.68
CA SER A 853 -34.84 -7.98 29.86
C SER A 853 -35.72 -6.77 30.21
N SER A 854 -36.14 -6.68 31.47
CA SER A 854 -36.80 -5.49 32.02
C SER A 854 -35.78 -4.61 32.71
N SER A 855 -35.37 -3.50 32.09
CA SER A 855 -34.57 -2.48 32.80
C SER A 855 -35.46 -1.34 33.33
N GLN A 856 -35.17 -0.93 34.56
CA GLN A 856 -35.96 -0.08 35.46
C GLN A 856 -36.25 1.36 34.94
N ARG A 857 -37.39 1.89 35.42
CA ARG A 857 -37.83 3.31 35.51
C ARG A 857 -37.93 4.11 34.19
N LEU A 858 -39.06 3.98 33.52
CA LEU A 858 -39.57 4.87 32.46
C LEU A 858 -41.11 4.98 32.56
N ASP A 859 -41.71 5.92 31.81
CA ASP A 859 -43.15 6.26 31.80
C ASP A 859 -44.11 5.07 31.62
N ARG A 860 -45.31 5.18 32.23
CA ARG A 860 -46.34 4.12 32.30
C ARG A 860 -46.76 3.55 30.93
N ALA A 861 -46.99 4.40 29.92
CA ALA A 861 -47.41 3.96 28.59
C ALA A 861 -46.31 3.20 27.81
N VAL A 862 -45.03 3.52 28.06
CA VAL A 862 -43.89 2.84 27.46
C VAL A 862 -43.65 1.49 28.15
N MET A 863 -44.05 1.35 29.41
CA MET A 863 -44.03 0.08 30.13
C MET A 863 -45.01 -0.93 29.52
N ASP A 864 -46.25 -0.51 29.24
CA ASP A 864 -47.28 -1.40 28.71
C ASP A 864 -46.88 -2.00 27.35
N ALA A 865 -46.38 -1.18 26.42
CA ALA A 865 -45.93 -1.65 25.10
C ALA A 865 -44.68 -2.56 25.19
N ARG A 866 -43.76 -2.30 26.14
CA ARG A 866 -42.59 -3.18 26.36
C ARG A 866 -42.99 -4.49 27.01
N GLU A 867 -43.93 -4.46 27.93
CA GLU A 867 -44.48 -5.64 28.57
C GLU A 867 -45.20 -6.53 27.56
N GLU A 868 -45.99 -5.95 26.66
CA GLU A 868 -46.65 -6.66 25.56
C GLU A 868 -45.63 -7.31 24.62
N ARG A 869 -44.56 -6.59 24.23
CA ARG A 869 -43.47 -7.14 23.41
C ARG A 869 -42.73 -8.28 24.12
N ARG A 870 -42.54 -8.18 25.43
CA ARG A 870 -41.91 -9.22 26.25
C ARG A 870 -42.79 -10.46 26.35
N LYS A 871 -44.10 -10.31 26.63
CA LYS A 871 -45.07 -11.42 26.63
C LYS A 871 -45.04 -12.14 25.28
N TYR A 872 -45.12 -11.38 24.18
CA TYR A 872 -45.02 -11.91 22.82
C TYR A 872 -43.69 -12.64 22.55
N ALA A 873 -42.55 -12.09 22.98
CA ALA A 873 -41.25 -12.73 22.82
C ALA A 873 -41.13 -14.05 23.62
N THR A 874 -41.73 -14.12 24.81
CA THR A 874 -41.81 -15.35 25.62
C THR A 874 -42.58 -16.45 24.89
N GLU A 875 -43.69 -16.12 24.24
CA GLU A 875 -44.48 -17.06 23.43
C GLU A 875 -43.72 -17.60 22.20
N LEU A 876 -42.69 -16.88 21.74
CA LEU A 876 -41.87 -17.27 20.59
C LEU A 876 -40.64 -18.12 20.96
N ILE A 877 -40.37 -18.35 22.26
CA ILE A 877 -39.28 -19.23 22.71
C ILE A 877 -39.29 -20.62 22.04
N PRO A 878 -40.43 -21.30 21.88
CA PRO A 878 -40.51 -22.58 21.18
C PRO A 878 -40.00 -22.56 19.73
N LEU A 879 -39.97 -21.40 19.06
CA LEU A 879 -39.54 -21.29 17.66
C LEU A 879 -38.01 -21.36 17.50
N TRP A 880 -37.25 -20.90 18.49
CA TRP A 880 -35.79 -20.80 18.39
C TRP A 880 -35.05 -21.72 19.36
N ALA A 881 -35.60 -22.03 20.54
CA ALA A 881 -34.93 -22.80 21.57
C ALA A 881 -34.37 -24.16 21.08
N PRO A 882 -35.09 -24.97 20.26
CA PRO A 882 -34.56 -26.25 19.80
C PRO A 882 -33.27 -26.13 18.98
N TYR A 883 -33.10 -25.05 18.23
CA TYR A 883 -31.94 -24.81 17.36
C TYR A 883 -30.74 -24.27 18.15
N LEU A 884 -30.98 -23.38 19.11
CA LEU A 884 -29.91 -22.71 19.88
C LEU A 884 -29.38 -23.59 21.03
N LEU A 885 -30.19 -24.51 21.58
CA LEU A 885 -29.78 -25.43 22.65
C LEU A 885 -28.77 -26.50 22.18
N ILE A 886 -28.71 -26.77 20.89
CA ILE A 886 -27.75 -27.70 20.28
C ILE A 886 -26.77 -26.99 19.33
N TYR A 887 -26.71 -25.66 19.41
CA TYR A 887 -25.87 -24.85 18.55
C TYR A 887 -24.38 -25.21 18.71
N PRO A 888 -23.53 -25.15 17.66
CA PRO A 888 -22.14 -25.62 17.76
C PRO A 888 -21.28 -24.89 18.80
N ASP A 889 -21.48 -23.60 18.99
CA ASP A 889 -20.77 -22.79 20.00
C ASP A 889 -21.32 -23.03 21.41
N GLU A 890 -20.44 -23.43 22.35
CA GLU A 890 -20.81 -23.73 23.74
C GLU A 890 -21.40 -22.52 24.48
N GLN A 891 -20.82 -21.34 24.30
CA GLN A 891 -21.26 -20.12 24.98
C GLN A 891 -22.69 -19.75 24.58
N THR A 892 -23.04 -19.92 23.30
CA THR A 892 -24.39 -19.74 22.78
C THR A 892 -25.36 -20.75 23.40
N ARG A 893 -24.99 -22.03 23.51
CA ARG A 893 -25.85 -23.06 24.15
C ARG A 893 -26.13 -22.73 25.61
N MET A 894 -25.08 -22.37 26.38
CA MET A 894 -25.23 -21.98 27.78
C MET A 894 -26.13 -20.75 27.93
N SER A 895 -25.95 -19.75 27.07
CA SER A 895 -26.78 -18.54 27.06
C SER A 895 -28.23 -18.86 26.75
N ALA A 896 -28.49 -19.75 25.79
CA ALA A 896 -29.83 -20.22 25.46
C ALA A 896 -30.49 -20.94 26.64
N GLU A 897 -29.77 -21.85 27.31
CA GLU A 897 -30.28 -22.55 28.49
C GLU A 897 -30.63 -21.58 29.64
N VAL A 898 -29.77 -20.59 29.92
CA VAL A 898 -30.02 -19.56 30.93
C VAL A 898 -31.28 -18.75 30.58
N VAL A 899 -31.38 -18.25 29.36
CA VAL A 899 -32.53 -17.45 28.93
C VAL A 899 -33.83 -18.24 29.01
N VAL A 900 -33.85 -19.51 28.56
CA VAL A 900 -35.03 -20.37 28.69
C VAL A 900 -35.38 -20.59 30.17
N ASN A 901 -34.39 -20.80 31.02
CA ASN A 901 -34.62 -20.99 32.45
C ASN A 901 -35.23 -19.76 33.13
N ASP A 902 -34.66 -18.59 32.88
CA ASP A 902 -35.08 -17.35 33.51
C ASP A 902 -36.45 -16.90 32.99
N ALA A 903 -36.65 -16.95 31.67
CA ALA A 903 -37.85 -16.43 31.01
C ALA A 903 -39.08 -17.31 31.20
N LEU A 904 -38.90 -18.64 31.36
CA LEU A 904 -40.00 -19.59 31.53
C LEU A 904 -40.08 -20.16 32.94
N PHE A 905 -39.06 -20.92 33.38
CA PHE A 905 -39.18 -21.71 34.62
C PHE A 905 -39.10 -20.85 35.88
N GLU A 906 -38.13 -19.94 35.99
CA GLU A 906 -38.06 -19.05 37.16
C GLU A 906 -39.26 -18.12 37.23
N ARG A 907 -39.74 -17.63 36.08
CA ARG A 907 -40.92 -16.77 36.01
C ARG A 907 -42.21 -17.50 36.39
N MET A 908 -42.36 -18.76 35.97
CA MET A 908 -43.46 -19.65 36.36
C MET A 908 -43.46 -19.93 37.88
N LEU A 909 -42.29 -20.00 38.51
CA LEU A 909 -42.17 -20.13 39.97
C LEU A 909 -42.51 -18.84 40.72
N ARG A 910 -42.26 -17.67 40.11
CA ARG A 910 -42.55 -16.36 40.70
C ARG A 910 -44.01 -15.92 40.53
N THR A 911 -44.79 -16.61 39.68
CA THR A 911 -46.20 -16.32 39.40
C THR A 911 -47.09 -17.32 40.15
N PRO A 912 -47.56 -17.01 41.38
CA PRO A 912 -48.39 -17.92 42.16
C PRO A 912 -49.73 -18.17 41.46
N PRO A 913 -50.36 -19.35 41.63
CA PRO A 913 -51.73 -19.58 41.17
C PRO A 913 -52.67 -18.59 41.87
N GLY A 914 -53.60 -17.96 41.13
CA GLY A 914 -54.61 -17.10 41.70
C GLY A 914 -55.35 -17.83 42.83
N GLN A 915 -55.45 -17.21 44.00
CA GLN A 915 -56.40 -17.68 45.01
C GLN A 915 -57.80 -17.50 44.41
N ALA A 916 -58.57 -18.59 44.33
CA ALA A 916 -59.98 -18.52 44.00
C ALA A 916 -60.64 -17.50 44.94
N VAL A 917 -61.10 -16.39 44.37
CA VAL A 917 -61.89 -15.39 45.09
C VAL A 917 -63.32 -15.92 45.18
N ASP A 918 -63.49 -17.02 45.91
CA ASP A 918 -64.79 -17.44 46.43
C ASP A 918 -65.03 -16.59 47.68
N ASP A 919 -66.07 -15.75 47.64
CA ASP A 919 -66.54 -14.80 48.67
C ASP A 919 -65.79 -13.46 48.78
N VAL A 920 -66.03 -12.54 47.83
CA VAL A 920 -65.95 -11.09 48.12
C VAL A 920 -67.26 -10.42 47.69
N ASN A 921 -67.89 -9.74 48.65
CA ASN A 921 -69.12 -8.98 48.46
C ASN A 921 -68.88 -7.83 47.47
N VAL A 922 -69.71 -7.77 46.45
CA VAL A 922 -69.78 -6.71 45.44
C VAL A 922 -70.29 -5.43 46.11
N ASP A 923 -69.42 -4.52 46.56
CA ASP A 923 -69.79 -3.11 46.84
C ASP A 923 -68.61 -2.11 46.95
N ASP A 924 -67.33 -2.48 46.88
CA ASP A 924 -66.18 -1.54 46.99
C ASP A 924 -65.30 -1.45 45.72
N GLU A 925 -65.01 -0.23 45.25
CA GLU A 925 -64.19 0.07 44.04
C GLU A 925 -62.71 -0.40 44.15
N ASP A 926 -62.22 -0.73 45.36
CA ASP A 926 -60.86 -1.22 45.60
C ASP A 926 -60.70 -2.74 45.32
N ASP A 927 -61.79 -3.52 45.27
CA ASP A 927 -61.75 -4.97 45.01
C ASP A 927 -61.64 -5.31 43.51
N ASP A 928 -62.03 -4.40 42.62
CA ASP A 928 -61.98 -4.62 41.16
C ASP A 928 -60.54 -4.59 40.62
N ALA A 929 -59.65 -3.80 41.26
CA ALA A 929 -58.22 -3.76 40.94
C ALA A 929 -57.50 -5.05 41.37
N VAL A 930 -57.88 -5.64 42.51
CA VAL A 930 -57.32 -6.90 43.03
C VAL A 930 -57.82 -8.08 42.19
N ALA A 931 -59.11 -8.10 41.82
CA ALA A 931 -59.67 -9.10 40.91
C ALA A 931 -59.08 -9.01 39.50
N THR A 932 -58.80 -7.81 39.00
CA THR A 932 -58.14 -7.60 37.70
C THR A 932 -56.68 -8.04 37.73
N ALA A 933 -55.95 -7.78 38.83
CA ALA A 933 -54.58 -8.26 39.01
C ALA A 933 -54.50 -9.80 39.08
N ALA A 934 -55.40 -10.44 39.83
CA ALA A 934 -55.48 -11.90 39.92
C ALA A 934 -55.81 -12.56 38.57
N ARG A 935 -56.72 -11.95 37.78
CA ARG A 935 -57.03 -12.41 36.41
C ARG A 935 -55.83 -12.29 35.47
N ASN A 936 -55.06 -11.20 35.56
CA ASN A 936 -53.87 -10.98 34.75
C ASN A 936 -52.73 -11.97 35.11
N ASP A 937 -52.60 -12.32 36.40
CA ASP A 937 -51.61 -13.30 36.87
C ASP A 937 -51.96 -14.73 36.42
N ASP A 938 -53.25 -15.11 36.42
CA ASP A 938 -53.71 -16.39 35.89
C ASP A 938 -53.56 -16.49 34.37
N GLU A 939 -53.83 -15.40 33.62
CA GLU A 939 -53.61 -15.34 32.18
C GLU A 939 -52.12 -15.46 31.82
N GLU A 940 -51.25 -14.79 32.55
CA GLU A 940 -49.79 -14.89 32.39
C GLU A 940 -49.28 -16.30 32.72
N ARG A 941 -49.79 -16.91 33.80
CA ARG A 941 -49.45 -18.29 34.19
C ARG A 941 -49.86 -19.30 33.12
N MET A 942 -51.03 -19.13 32.50
CA MET A 942 -51.50 -20.00 31.41
C MET A 942 -50.69 -19.82 30.12
N SER A 943 -50.29 -18.59 29.78
CA SER A 943 -49.40 -18.32 28.64
C SER A 943 -48.01 -18.96 28.86
N LEU A 944 -47.44 -18.83 30.07
CA LEU A 944 -46.16 -19.46 30.44
C LEU A 944 -46.23 -20.99 30.40
N LEU A 945 -47.32 -21.58 30.90
CA LEU A 945 -47.54 -23.03 30.84
C LEU A 945 -47.57 -23.51 29.39
N THR A 946 -48.31 -22.80 28.53
CA THR A 946 -48.41 -23.09 27.10
C THR A 946 -47.04 -23.02 26.43
N ALA A 947 -46.25 -21.97 26.71
CA ALA A 947 -44.90 -21.82 26.19
C ALA A 947 -43.95 -22.94 26.65
N ILE A 948 -43.98 -23.32 27.95
CA ILE A 948 -43.17 -24.41 28.51
C ILE A 948 -43.50 -25.74 27.83
N ARG A 949 -44.79 -26.05 27.67
CA ARG A 949 -45.22 -27.27 26.97
C ARG A 949 -44.72 -27.24 25.53
N GLN A 950 -45.00 -26.16 24.79
CA GLN A 950 -44.54 -26.04 23.41
C GLN A 950 -43.01 -26.14 23.24
N VAL A 951 -42.19 -25.59 24.15
CA VAL A 951 -40.74 -25.80 24.14
C VAL A 951 -40.39 -27.29 24.26
N GLY A 952 -41.01 -27.99 25.21
CA GLY A 952 -40.80 -29.43 25.41
C GLY A 952 -41.10 -30.26 24.17
N ILE A 953 -42.28 -30.07 23.56
CA ILE A 953 -42.68 -30.79 22.33
C ILE A 953 -41.77 -30.42 21.16
N LYS A 954 -41.46 -29.13 20.95
CA LYS A 954 -40.62 -28.69 19.82
C LYS A 954 -39.18 -29.19 19.92
N CYS A 955 -38.59 -29.24 21.11
CA CYS A 955 -37.27 -29.83 21.34
C CYS A 955 -37.26 -31.34 21.03
N LEU A 956 -38.28 -32.09 21.45
CA LEU A 956 -38.41 -33.51 21.13
C LEU A 956 -38.60 -33.76 19.63
N LEU A 957 -39.47 -32.98 18.98
CA LEU A 957 -39.70 -33.04 17.54
C LEU A 957 -38.42 -32.72 16.75
N TYR A 958 -37.67 -31.71 17.18
CA TYR A 958 -36.39 -31.36 16.55
C TYR A 958 -35.40 -32.53 16.57
N LEU A 959 -35.18 -33.13 17.76
CA LEU A 959 -34.31 -34.30 17.91
C LEU A 959 -34.79 -35.48 17.04
N ARG A 960 -36.11 -35.69 16.95
CA ARG A 960 -36.69 -36.73 16.10
C ARG A 960 -36.42 -36.49 14.61
N GLU A 961 -36.76 -35.31 14.11
CA GLU A 961 -36.72 -35.03 12.67
C GLU A 961 -35.31 -34.77 12.13
N VAL A 962 -34.42 -34.16 12.93
CA VAL A 962 -33.07 -33.78 12.48
C VAL A 962 -32.04 -34.87 12.77
N HIS A 963 -32.05 -35.48 13.95
CA HIS A 963 -31.03 -36.46 14.33
C HIS A 963 -31.51 -37.89 14.13
N VAL A 964 -32.67 -38.26 14.70
CA VAL A 964 -33.14 -39.66 14.68
C VAL A 964 -33.55 -40.13 13.28
N LYS A 965 -34.41 -39.39 12.57
CA LYS A 965 -34.89 -39.79 11.24
C LYS A 965 -33.83 -39.68 10.14
N ARG A 966 -32.91 -38.71 10.25
CA ARG A 966 -31.85 -38.49 9.24
C ARG A 966 -30.54 -39.20 9.59
N GLY A 967 -30.43 -39.80 10.78
CA GLY A 967 -29.23 -40.48 11.25
C GLY A 967 -28.03 -39.56 11.48
N ILE A 968 -28.26 -38.28 11.77
CA ILE A 968 -27.19 -37.28 11.99
C ILE A 968 -26.69 -37.39 13.43
N GLN A 969 -25.38 -37.54 13.61
CA GLN A 969 -24.73 -37.59 14.92
C GLN A 969 -24.88 -36.26 15.67
N ILE A 970 -24.89 -36.34 17.01
CA ILE A 970 -24.97 -35.16 17.89
C ILE A 970 -23.89 -35.24 18.96
N ASP A 971 -23.23 -34.12 19.21
CA ASP A 971 -22.27 -33.97 20.30
C ASP A 971 -22.94 -34.20 21.67
N ARG A 972 -22.22 -34.86 22.58
CA ARG A 972 -22.71 -35.19 23.93
C ARG A 972 -23.01 -33.93 24.75
N HIS A 973 -22.24 -32.86 24.62
CA HIS A 973 -22.49 -31.61 25.36
C HIS A 973 -23.73 -30.86 24.84
N ALA A 974 -23.90 -30.81 23.51
CA ALA A 974 -25.09 -30.28 22.85
C ALA A 974 -26.35 -31.07 23.21
N ALA A 975 -26.28 -32.40 23.15
CA ALA A 975 -27.38 -33.29 23.57
C ALA A 975 -27.71 -33.14 25.07
N GLY A 976 -26.70 -32.91 25.92
CA GLY A 976 -26.88 -32.64 27.34
C GLY A 976 -27.69 -31.37 27.60
N SER A 977 -27.43 -30.30 26.85
CA SER A 977 -28.08 -28.99 27.03
C SER A 977 -29.57 -29.02 26.69
N ILE A 978 -29.94 -29.57 25.53
CA ILE A 978 -31.35 -29.75 25.16
C ILE A 978 -32.07 -30.74 26.09
N SER A 979 -31.40 -31.80 26.56
CA SER A 979 -31.99 -32.78 27.48
C SER A 979 -32.31 -32.21 28.86
N ARG A 980 -31.48 -31.28 29.39
CA ARG A 980 -31.77 -30.58 30.65
C ARG A 980 -33.05 -29.76 30.56
N VAL A 981 -33.24 -29.03 29.46
CA VAL A 981 -34.47 -28.25 29.22
C VAL A 981 -35.69 -29.15 29.07
N ILE A 982 -35.59 -30.24 28.31
CA ILE A 982 -36.69 -31.23 28.15
C ILE A 982 -37.07 -31.83 29.50
N SER A 983 -36.10 -32.17 30.35
CA SER A 983 -36.34 -32.71 31.70
C SER A 983 -37.11 -31.72 32.57
N LYS A 984 -36.77 -30.43 32.53
CA LYS A 984 -37.54 -29.39 33.22
C LYS A 984 -38.96 -29.25 32.65
N CYS A 985 -39.12 -29.30 31.32
CA CYS A 985 -40.44 -29.25 30.69
C CYS A 985 -41.34 -30.43 31.12
N SER A 986 -40.79 -31.64 31.29
CA SER A 986 -41.58 -32.83 31.65
C SER A 986 -42.34 -32.72 32.97
N GLN A 987 -41.96 -31.80 33.87
CA GLN A 987 -42.63 -31.56 35.14
C GLN A 987 -44.00 -30.87 34.98
N PHE A 988 -44.28 -30.32 33.78
CA PHE A 988 -45.49 -29.57 33.46
C PHE A 988 -46.48 -30.35 32.57
N TYR A 989 -46.21 -31.64 32.37
CA TYR A 989 -47.07 -32.60 31.66
C TYR A 989 -47.68 -33.59 32.65
N GLY A 990 -49.01 -33.61 32.74
CA GLY A 990 -49.77 -34.30 33.78
C GLY A 990 -51.04 -33.54 34.18
N PRO A 991 -51.99 -34.16 34.91
CA PRO A 991 -53.25 -33.53 35.27
C PRO A 991 -53.02 -32.32 36.18
N ILE A 992 -53.47 -31.16 35.72
CA ILE A 992 -53.54 -29.92 36.51
C ILE A 992 -54.90 -29.93 37.19
N ASP A 993 -54.93 -29.61 38.49
CA ASP A 993 -56.11 -29.68 39.37
C ASP A 993 -57.42 -29.30 38.66
N GLY A 994 -58.23 -30.31 38.31
CA GLY A 994 -59.65 -30.15 37.95
C GLY A 994 -60.06 -30.27 36.47
N VAL A 995 -59.19 -30.57 35.50
CA VAL A 995 -59.62 -30.79 34.09
C VAL A 995 -59.11 -32.11 33.51
N ASN A 996 -60.07 -32.95 33.10
CA ASN A 996 -60.06 -34.23 32.36
C ASN A 996 -58.73 -34.94 32.03
N GLU A 997 -58.74 -36.26 32.28
CA GLU A 997 -57.66 -37.26 32.09
C GLU A 997 -57.16 -37.48 30.63
N ASP A 998 -57.57 -36.66 29.66
CA ASP A 998 -57.18 -36.77 28.24
C ASP A 998 -56.44 -35.49 27.76
N ASP A 999 -55.35 -35.11 28.44
CA ASP A 999 -54.47 -34.05 27.95
C ASP A 999 -53.65 -34.55 26.75
N ALA A 1000 -54.16 -34.29 25.54
CA ALA A 1000 -53.58 -34.73 24.28
C ALA A 1000 -52.09 -34.36 24.12
N GLU A 1001 -51.66 -33.19 24.63
CA GLU A 1001 -50.26 -32.76 24.59
C GLU A 1001 -49.36 -33.61 25.50
N SER A 1002 -49.87 -34.05 26.66
CA SER A 1002 -49.16 -34.93 27.59
C SER A 1002 -48.98 -36.35 27.02
N VAL A 1003 -49.99 -36.86 26.30
CA VAL A 1003 -49.90 -38.13 25.57
C VAL A 1003 -48.90 -38.03 24.41
N GLU A 1004 -48.95 -36.94 23.64
CA GLU A 1004 -48.04 -36.68 22.52
C GLU A 1004 -46.57 -36.56 23.00
N PHE A 1005 -46.32 -35.80 24.06
CA PHE A 1005 -44.98 -35.64 24.65
C PHE A 1005 -44.38 -36.98 25.07
N ALA A 1006 -45.14 -37.80 25.80
CA ALA A 1006 -44.70 -39.11 26.26
C ALA A 1006 -44.42 -40.08 25.09
N ALA A 1007 -45.25 -40.04 24.04
CA ALA A 1007 -45.08 -40.87 22.85
C ALA A 1007 -43.80 -40.52 22.08
N ILE A 1008 -43.56 -39.24 21.80
CA ILE A 1008 -42.35 -38.79 21.08
C ILE A 1008 -41.09 -39.06 21.91
N GLN A 1009 -41.15 -38.82 23.23
CA GLN A 1009 -40.02 -39.09 24.12
C GLN A 1009 -39.62 -40.57 24.16
N ALA A 1010 -40.59 -41.49 24.12
CA ALA A 1010 -40.35 -42.92 24.04
C ALA A 1010 -39.75 -43.33 22.67
N GLU A 1011 -40.21 -42.72 21.58
CA GLU A 1011 -39.74 -42.96 20.21
C GLU A 1011 -38.25 -42.60 20.04
N ILE A 1012 -37.81 -41.46 20.57
CA ILE A 1012 -36.44 -40.95 20.35
C ILE A 1012 -35.39 -41.50 21.32
N ARG A 1013 -35.78 -42.03 22.49
CA ARG A 1013 -34.85 -42.35 23.60
C ARG A 1013 -33.76 -43.35 23.22
N SER A 1014 -34.11 -44.48 22.60
CA SER A 1014 -33.13 -45.51 22.20
C SER A 1014 -32.32 -45.13 20.95
N PRO A 1015 -32.92 -44.58 19.88
CA PRO A 1015 -32.16 -44.13 18.71
C PRO A 1015 -31.17 -43.00 19.00
N LEU A 1016 -31.56 -42.01 19.82
CA LEU A 1016 -30.70 -40.86 20.14
C LEU A 1016 -29.43 -41.28 20.90
N GLN A 1017 -29.53 -42.25 21.82
CA GLN A 1017 -28.37 -42.80 22.54
C GLN A 1017 -27.32 -43.42 21.62
N ARG A 1018 -27.73 -43.94 20.45
CA ARG A 1018 -26.81 -44.54 19.47
C ARG A 1018 -26.16 -43.50 18.55
N LEU A 1019 -26.67 -42.27 18.54
CA LEU A 1019 -26.20 -41.16 17.69
C LEU A 1019 -25.31 -40.17 18.45
N LEU A 1020 -25.07 -40.38 19.75
CA LEU A 1020 -24.19 -39.55 20.58
C LEU A 1020 -22.72 -39.83 20.28
N VAL A 1021 -21.94 -38.77 20.09
CA VAL A 1021 -20.49 -38.83 19.85
C VAL A 1021 -19.78 -37.92 20.85
N ASP A 1022 -18.59 -38.35 21.30
CA ASP A 1022 -17.66 -37.52 22.08
C ASP A 1022 -16.80 -36.71 21.09
N GLU A 1023 -16.56 -35.42 21.36
CA GLU A 1023 -15.77 -34.56 20.47
C GLU A 1023 -14.50 -35.27 20.00
N VAL A 1024 -14.28 -35.28 18.68
CA VAL A 1024 -12.97 -35.59 18.13
C VAL A 1024 -12.12 -34.38 18.48
N ASP A 1025 -11.18 -34.54 19.41
CA ASP A 1025 -10.09 -33.60 19.56
C ASP A 1025 -9.51 -33.38 18.16
N GLU A 1026 -9.66 -32.18 17.59
CA GLU A 1026 -8.76 -31.73 16.54
C GLU A 1026 -7.38 -31.73 17.20
N ASP A 1027 -6.69 -32.88 17.11
CA ASP A 1027 -5.28 -33.01 17.38
C ASP A 1027 -4.61 -31.91 16.57
N GLY A 1028 -4.27 -30.82 17.26
CA GLY A 1028 -3.30 -29.85 16.82
C GLY A 1028 -2.01 -30.62 16.59
N SER A 1029 -1.82 -31.08 15.35
CA SER A 1029 -0.51 -31.50 14.90
C SER A 1029 0.35 -30.25 14.88
N ASP A 1030 1.14 -30.08 15.94
CA ASP A 1030 2.33 -29.25 15.94
C ASP A 1030 3.26 -29.76 14.81
N TRP A 1031 3.09 -29.20 13.62
CA TRP A 1031 4.10 -29.16 12.56
C TRP A 1031 4.57 -27.72 12.40
N ASP A 1032 5.20 -27.22 13.45
CA ASP A 1032 6.01 -26.01 13.39
C ASP A 1032 7.36 -26.40 12.74
N GLY A 1033 7.44 -26.26 11.41
CA GLY A 1033 8.66 -26.58 10.67
C GLY A 1033 8.54 -26.79 9.17
N SER A 1034 7.84 -25.95 8.41
CA SER A 1034 8.11 -25.81 6.98
C SER A 1034 7.61 -24.48 6.40
N CYS A 1035 8.56 -23.61 6.04
CA CYS A 1035 8.31 -22.50 5.12
C CYS A 1035 8.31 -23.04 3.68
N ALA A 1036 7.15 -23.06 3.01
CA ALA A 1036 7.07 -22.95 1.54
C ALA A 1036 5.63 -22.78 1.06
N SER A 1037 5.36 -21.65 0.39
CA SER A 1037 4.53 -21.48 -0.81
C SER A 1037 3.52 -22.59 -1.15
N SER A 1038 2.23 -22.26 -1.13
CA SER A 1038 1.24 -22.93 -2.00
C SER A 1038 0.22 -21.94 -2.55
N GLU A 1039 0.19 -21.86 -3.87
CA GLU A 1039 -0.84 -21.28 -4.72
C GLU A 1039 -2.17 -22.00 -4.48
N PHE A 1040 -3.27 -21.25 -4.39
CA PHE A 1040 -4.62 -21.79 -4.40
C PHE A 1040 -5.01 -22.18 -5.83
N LEU A 1041 -5.08 -23.48 -6.09
CA LEU A 1041 -5.77 -24.05 -7.26
C LEU A 1041 -7.27 -24.18 -6.93
N GLU A 1042 -8.09 -23.33 -7.53
CA GLU A 1042 -9.55 -23.48 -7.57
C GLU A 1042 -9.93 -24.70 -8.41
N ALA A 1043 -10.49 -25.73 -7.76
CA ALA A 1043 -11.14 -26.84 -8.45
C ALA A 1043 -12.62 -26.50 -8.68
N ASN A 1044 -12.92 -26.05 -9.90
CA ASN A 1044 -14.27 -26.07 -10.47
C ASN A 1044 -14.74 -27.51 -10.65
N VAL A 1045 -15.68 -27.99 -9.85
CA VAL A 1045 -16.52 -29.16 -10.18
C VAL A 1045 -17.94 -28.93 -9.66
N GLY A 1046 -18.88 -28.68 -10.58
CA GLY A 1046 -20.30 -28.57 -10.25
C GLY A 1046 -21.22 -28.06 -11.36
N ILE A 1047 -20.88 -28.22 -12.65
CA ILE A 1047 -21.84 -28.01 -13.74
C ILE A 1047 -22.50 -29.35 -14.06
N ALA A 1048 -23.81 -29.42 -13.83
CA ALA A 1048 -24.65 -30.53 -14.24
C ALA A 1048 -24.65 -30.65 -15.77
N MET A 1049 -24.13 -31.77 -16.28
CA MET A 1049 -24.32 -32.18 -17.68
C MET A 1049 -25.79 -32.56 -17.89
N GLN A 1050 -26.53 -31.73 -18.61
CA GLN A 1050 -27.71 -32.17 -19.35
C GLN A 1050 -27.26 -32.78 -20.67
N THR A 1051 -27.61 -34.05 -20.85
CA THR A 1051 -27.39 -34.83 -22.06
C THR A 1051 -28.41 -34.49 -23.14
N GLY A 1052 -27.91 -34.15 -24.33
CA GLY A 1052 -28.41 -34.57 -25.65
C GLY A 1052 -29.75 -34.06 -26.17
N ASN A 1053 -29.73 -33.25 -27.23
CA ASN A 1053 -30.23 -33.68 -28.55
C ASN A 1053 -29.93 -32.65 -29.67
N GLU A 1054 -29.29 -33.18 -30.71
CA GLU A 1054 -29.50 -33.03 -32.17
C GLU A 1054 -30.08 -31.76 -32.83
N ALA A 1055 -29.56 -31.55 -34.05
CA ALA A 1055 -30.06 -30.79 -35.22
C ALA A 1055 -29.36 -29.43 -35.43
N SER A 1056 -28.38 -29.31 -36.34
CA SER A 1056 -28.52 -29.14 -37.81
C SER A 1056 -29.31 -27.90 -38.22
N ASP A 1057 -28.63 -26.76 -38.32
CA ASP A 1057 -28.44 -25.96 -39.56
C ASP A 1057 -27.67 -24.66 -39.26
#